data_AF-A0A2D6VII4-F1
#
_entry.id   AF-A0A2D6VII4-F1
#
_cell.length_a   1.000
_cell.length_b   1.000
_cell.length_c   1.000
_cell.angle_alpha   90.00
_cell.angle_beta   90.00
_cell.angle_gamma   90.00
#
_symmetry.space_group_name_H-M   'P 1'
#
loop_
_entity.id
_entity.type
_entity.pdbx_description
1 polymer ?
#
loop_
_entity_poly.entity_id
_entity_poly.type
_entity_poly.pdbx_seq_one_letter_code
_entity_poly.pdbx_strand_id
1 'polypeptide(L)'
;MGIFWGKKIILIFLGWYVVWFHTLFGEVKKADVVIYGGTSAALTSAVQVKRMGKTVLVVSPDIHLGGLSSSGLGWTDSGKKQAIGGIAREFYHRVWRHYQGTEAWSWQNREEYGNRGQGSPAIDGDRRTMWIFEPKVAEMIFESWVKENQLQVFRDEWLDREKGVQTEGGKIISITTLAGNTYQGEMFLDCTYEGDLLAAAGVSYFVGREANSVYGETLSGVQTKNATKHQFSGMVDPFIQEGNPQSGLLARISNSGPGEEGSGDSKMQAYNFRVCLTQVEENRIPFPKPEGYDPSQYELLLRTLQMGSRHVFGKFDPIPNSKTDTNNHGPFSTDNIGMNYDYPDGSYDQRNQIVAEHEQYQKGYFYFLANDPRVPEEVRLRMNRWGLAKDEFEDNGHWPHQIYVREARRMVSNFVMTELHLKGQKETPHSVGMGSYNMDSHNVQRYVAKDEQGRAYVLNEGDIQINPGGPYQISYDSLVPKRGECSNLLVPVCISSSHIAFGSIRMEPVFMILGQSAATAAVLALEAKVDVQSLSYEDLKKKLLEDGQVLELERRDIVSYGVGVDPQSVSGIVVDDTNAKFTGEWVRSSSLRPFVGNCYYHDGNTGKGMRSVKFPFQVDKKGLHEVRVSFLPHGNRAGKVNYEVISAKGKMVVTLDQRKKDDGDNLWHSLGSFSFEADQEYSITVSNQDTEGFVIVDSARIIPLVLE
;
A
#
# COMPACT_ATOMS: atom_id res chain seq x y z
N MET A 1 -18.23 -29.69 91.44
CA MET A 1 -17.71 -28.36 91.04
C MET A 1 -16.21 -28.43 91.26
N GLY A 2 -15.29 -28.42 90.30
CA GLY A 2 -15.23 -27.87 88.96
C GLY A 2 -13.74 -27.55 88.65
N ILE A 3 -13.24 -28.08 87.52
CA ILE A 3 -12.28 -27.46 86.55
C ILE A 3 -10.81 -27.26 87.01
N PHE A 4 -9.81 -28.06 86.55
CA PHE A 4 -8.96 -28.01 85.31
C PHE A 4 -8.15 -26.70 85.13
N TRP A 5 -6.86 -26.62 84.73
CA TRP A 5 -5.80 -27.58 84.35
C TRP A 5 -4.42 -26.88 84.25
N GLY A 6 -3.37 -27.70 84.04
CA GLY A 6 -1.93 -27.42 84.18
C GLY A 6 -1.23 -26.49 83.18
N LYS A 7 -0.05 -26.03 83.62
CA LYS A 7 0.92 -25.17 82.90
C LYS A 7 1.63 -25.92 81.76
N LYS A 8 1.82 -25.25 80.62
CA LYS A 8 2.57 -25.72 79.45
C LYS A 8 4.08 -25.46 79.58
N ILE A 9 4.86 -26.44 79.11
CA ILE A 9 6.31 -26.42 78.89
C ILE A 9 6.57 -25.96 77.45
N ILE A 10 7.59 -25.11 77.26
CA ILE A 10 8.09 -24.64 75.97
C ILE A 10 9.14 -25.62 75.45
N LEU A 11 8.95 -26.13 74.22
CA LEU A 11 9.90 -26.95 73.47
C LEU A 11 10.22 -26.21 72.17
N ILE A 12 11.51 -25.94 71.95
CA ILE A 12 12.06 -25.27 70.76
C ILE A 12 12.25 -26.32 69.66
N PHE A 13 11.60 -26.13 68.51
CA PHE A 13 11.85 -26.87 67.27
C PHE A 13 12.72 -26.03 66.34
N LEU A 14 13.92 -26.51 66.01
CA LEU A 14 14.73 -26.01 64.89
C LEU A 14 14.16 -26.58 63.58
N GLY A 15 13.53 -25.73 62.76
CA GLY A 15 13.15 -26.07 61.39
C GLY A 15 14.26 -25.68 60.41
N TRP A 16 14.78 -26.66 59.68
CA TRP A 16 15.61 -26.42 58.48
C TRP A 16 14.74 -25.81 57.37
N TYR A 17 14.94 -24.52 57.09
CA TYR A 17 14.46 -23.89 55.86
C TYR A 17 15.48 -24.18 54.76
N VAL A 18 15.20 -25.17 53.90
CA VAL A 18 15.85 -25.29 52.58
C VAL A 18 15.18 -24.26 51.68
N VAL A 19 15.81 -23.09 51.55
CA VAL A 19 15.43 -22.09 50.54
C VAL A 19 15.89 -22.63 49.18
N TRP A 20 14.96 -23.17 48.40
CA TRP A 20 15.17 -23.41 46.98
C TRP A 20 15.23 -22.07 46.26
N PHE A 21 16.44 -21.53 46.09
CA PHE A 21 16.70 -20.54 45.04
C PHE A 21 16.51 -21.26 43.70
N HIS A 22 15.32 -21.18 43.11
CA HIS A 22 15.19 -21.34 41.67
C HIS A 22 15.84 -20.10 41.05
N THR A 23 17.14 -20.19 40.74
CA THR A 23 17.70 -19.39 39.66
C THR A 23 16.84 -19.68 38.43
N LEU A 24 16.05 -18.69 38.02
CA LEU A 24 15.35 -18.66 36.73
C LEU A 24 16.40 -18.62 35.63
N PHE A 25 17.00 -19.77 35.32
CA PHE A 25 17.72 -19.95 34.07
C PHE A 25 16.66 -20.12 32.99
N GLY A 26 16.57 -19.16 32.06
CA GLY A 26 15.65 -19.23 30.93
C GLY A 26 15.87 -20.49 30.09
N GLU A 27 14.80 -20.97 29.47
CA GLU A 27 14.83 -22.24 28.75
C GLU A 27 15.48 -22.05 27.36
N VAL A 28 16.46 -22.90 27.03
CA VAL A 28 17.09 -22.93 25.70
C VAL A 28 16.29 -23.83 24.78
N LYS A 29 15.77 -23.28 23.68
CA LYS A 29 15.00 -24.00 22.66
C LYS A 29 15.77 -24.03 21.35
N LYS A 30 15.61 -25.10 20.57
CA LYS A 30 16.39 -25.33 19.33
C LYS A 30 15.48 -25.70 18.16
N ALA A 31 15.81 -25.20 16.98
CA ALA A 31 15.23 -25.63 15.72
C ALA A 31 16.21 -25.41 14.56
N ASP A 32 15.86 -25.89 13.38
CA ASP A 32 16.60 -25.63 12.14
C ASP A 32 16.50 -24.14 11.76
N VAL A 33 15.29 -23.56 11.89
CA VAL A 33 15.00 -22.16 11.54
C VAL A 33 14.34 -21.45 12.72
N VAL A 34 14.85 -20.26 13.07
CA VAL A 34 14.24 -19.34 14.04
C VAL A 34 13.71 -18.12 13.30
N ILE A 35 12.43 -17.81 13.48
CA ILE A 35 11.79 -16.66 12.85
C ILE A 35 11.45 -15.67 13.96
N TYR A 36 11.96 -14.45 13.86
CA TYR A 36 11.61 -13.37 14.77
C TYR A 36 10.51 -12.47 14.16
N GLY A 37 9.37 -12.35 14.84
CA GLY A 37 8.20 -11.56 14.44
C GLY A 37 6.87 -12.35 14.42
N GLY A 38 5.75 -11.61 14.51
CA GLY A 38 4.37 -12.14 14.47
C GLY A 38 3.56 -11.74 13.23
N THR A 39 4.21 -11.16 12.22
CA THR A 39 3.56 -10.62 11.00
C THR A 39 3.09 -11.72 10.05
N SER A 40 2.31 -11.35 9.03
CA SER A 40 1.92 -12.27 7.95
C SER A 40 3.11 -12.92 7.24
N ALA A 41 4.25 -12.23 7.10
CA ALA A 41 5.50 -12.80 6.60
C ALA A 41 6.04 -13.90 7.53
N ALA A 42 5.98 -13.70 8.85
CA ALA A 42 6.47 -14.70 9.81
C ALA A 42 5.67 -16.01 9.72
N LEU A 43 4.34 -15.91 9.61
CA LEU A 43 3.46 -17.08 9.55
C LEU A 43 3.60 -17.83 8.23
N THR A 44 3.66 -17.13 7.10
CA THR A 44 3.90 -17.78 5.79
C THR A 44 5.27 -18.42 5.71
N SER A 45 6.30 -17.79 6.30
CA SER A 45 7.63 -18.38 6.45
C SER A 45 7.58 -19.68 7.27
N ALA A 46 6.95 -19.65 8.44
CA ALA A 46 6.88 -20.81 9.34
C ALA A 46 6.14 -22.00 8.71
N VAL A 47 5.01 -21.75 8.03
CA VAL A 47 4.29 -22.77 7.27
C VAL A 47 5.19 -23.37 6.19
N GLN A 48 5.94 -22.54 5.45
CA GLN A 48 6.84 -23.02 4.41
C GLN A 48 7.98 -23.89 4.97
N VAL A 49 8.65 -23.45 6.04
CA VAL A 49 9.70 -24.25 6.71
C VAL A 49 9.15 -25.62 7.11
N LYS A 50 7.95 -25.65 7.70
CA LYS A 50 7.28 -26.90 8.10
C LYS A 50 6.94 -27.79 6.90
N ARG A 51 6.44 -27.22 5.79
CA ARG A 51 6.14 -27.95 4.54
C ARG A 51 7.39 -28.56 3.91
N MET A 52 8.56 -27.94 4.11
CA MET A 52 9.85 -28.47 3.67
C MET A 52 10.47 -29.45 4.68
N GLY A 53 9.74 -29.84 5.72
CA GLY A 53 10.14 -30.90 6.65
C GLY A 53 11.18 -30.50 7.69
N LYS A 54 11.39 -29.19 7.91
CA LYS A 54 12.29 -28.67 8.95
C LYS A 54 11.54 -28.25 10.21
N THR A 55 12.26 -28.18 11.32
CA THR A 55 11.77 -27.63 12.58
C THR A 55 11.84 -26.11 12.58
N VAL A 56 10.87 -25.46 13.22
CA VAL A 56 10.77 -23.99 13.24
C VAL A 56 10.28 -23.49 14.59
N LEU A 57 10.90 -22.41 15.09
CA LEU A 57 10.44 -21.63 16.24
C LEU A 57 10.05 -20.24 15.73
N VAL A 58 8.83 -19.81 16.03
CA VAL A 58 8.39 -18.42 15.79
C VAL A 58 8.44 -17.69 17.13
N VAL A 59 9.32 -16.68 17.22
CA VAL A 59 9.55 -15.86 18.41
C VAL A 59 8.97 -14.49 18.12
N SER A 60 7.83 -14.17 18.73
CA SER A 60 7.00 -13.02 18.39
C SER A 60 6.93 -12.04 19.57
N PRO A 61 7.26 -10.74 19.37
CA PRO A 61 6.93 -9.73 20.36
C PRO A 61 5.41 -9.54 20.48
N ASP A 62 4.66 -9.89 19.43
CA ASP A 62 3.21 -9.73 19.37
C ASP A 62 2.46 -10.86 20.07
N ILE A 63 1.38 -10.50 20.76
CA ILE A 63 0.38 -11.44 21.29
C ILE A 63 -0.59 -11.89 20.20
N HIS A 64 -1.03 -11.00 19.32
CA HIS A 64 -1.92 -11.31 18.20
C HIS A 64 -1.12 -11.50 16.91
N LEU A 65 -1.43 -12.54 16.13
CA LEU A 65 -0.66 -12.90 14.94
C LEU A 65 -1.30 -12.37 13.67
N GLY A 66 -0.46 -12.11 12.66
CA GLY A 66 -0.88 -11.67 11.33
C GLY A 66 -0.58 -10.22 11.00
N GLY A 67 0.00 -9.46 11.93
CA GLY A 67 0.39 -8.08 11.73
C GLY A 67 -0.78 -7.17 11.37
N LEU A 68 -0.61 -6.31 10.36
CA LEU A 68 -1.65 -5.38 9.93
C LEU A 68 -2.88 -6.06 9.34
N SER A 69 -2.74 -7.25 8.74
CA SER A 69 -3.88 -8.03 8.24
C SER A 69 -4.88 -8.36 9.37
N SER A 70 -4.39 -8.63 10.58
CA SER A 70 -5.22 -8.85 11.77
C SER A 70 -5.39 -7.61 12.64
N SER A 71 -4.68 -6.51 12.34
CA SER A 71 -4.73 -5.23 13.06
C SER A 71 -5.32 -4.09 12.22
N GLY A 72 -6.40 -4.38 11.49
CA GLY A 72 -7.25 -3.37 10.87
C GLY A 72 -7.13 -3.20 9.36
N LEU A 73 -6.07 -3.69 8.72
CA LEU A 73 -5.90 -3.65 7.26
C LEU A 73 -6.73 -4.77 6.61
N GLY A 74 -8.03 -4.53 6.53
CA GLY A 74 -9.02 -5.40 5.93
C GLY A 74 -9.29 -5.09 4.46
N TRP A 75 -8.92 -3.91 3.95
CA TRP A 75 -9.07 -3.51 2.55
C TRP A 75 -7.72 -3.61 1.83
N THR A 76 -7.43 -4.78 1.27
CA THR A 76 -6.07 -5.12 0.83
C THR A 76 -5.60 -4.37 -0.42
N ASP A 77 -4.46 -3.69 -0.27
CA ASP A 77 -3.66 -3.09 -1.35
C ASP A 77 -2.98 -4.18 -2.20
N SER A 78 -3.69 -4.68 -3.22
CA SER A 78 -3.30 -5.88 -3.98
C SER A 78 -2.75 -5.62 -5.39
N GLY A 79 -2.91 -4.41 -5.93
CA GLY A 79 -2.49 -4.09 -7.31
C GLY A 79 -3.05 -5.08 -8.33
N LYS A 80 -2.17 -5.76 -9.08
CA LYS A 80 -2.54 -6.88 -9.95
C LYS A 80 -2.49 -8.21 -9.19
N LYS A 81 -3.67 -8.75 -8.89
CA LYS A 81 -3.88 -10.02 -8.17
C LYS A 81 -3.25 -11.26 -8.81
N GLN A 82 -2.94 -11.21 -10.11
CA GLN A 82 -2.24 -12.30 -10.81
C GLN A 82 -0.77 -12.42 -10.36
N ALA A 83 -0.19 -11.37 -9.79
CA ALA A 83 1.15 -11.37 -9.23
C ALA A 83 1.24 -12.13 -7.88
N ILE A 84 0.10 -12.52 -7.32
CA ILE A 84 0.01 -13.12 -5.98
C ILE A 84 -0.21 -14.63 -6.12
N GLY A 85 0.81 -15.39 -5.73
CA GLY A 85 0.86 -16.85 -5.76
C GLY A 85 1.10 -17.47 -4.38
N GLY A 86 1.46 -18.76 -4.39
CA GLY A 86 1.90 -19.51 -3.22
C GLY A 86 0.97 -19.42 -1.99
N ILE A 87 1.58 -19.38 -0.81
CA ILE A 87 0.89 -19.33 0.49
C ILE A 87 0.11 -18.02 0.64
N ALA A 88 0.59 -16.91 0.05
CA ALA A 88 -0.15 -15.64 0.05
C ALA A 88 -1.51 -15.81 -0.62
N ARG A 89 -1.59 -16.46 -1.80
CA ARG A 89 -2.87 -16.77 -2.45
C ARG A 89 -3.73 -17.70 -1.59
N GLU A 90 -3.14 -18.67 -0.90
CA GLU A 90 -3.88 -19.56 0.00
C GLU A 90 -4.59 -18.81 1.12
N PHE A 91 -3.97 -17.77 1.70
CA PHE A 91 -4.62 -16.89 2.68
C PHE A 91 -5.91 -16.29 2.12
N TYR A 92 -5.83 -15.59 0.97
CA TYR A 92 -7.00 -14.97 0.34
C TYR A 92 -8.04 -16.00 -0.15
N HIS A 93 -7.62 -17.23 -0.43
CA HIS A 93 -8.55 -18.33 -0.70
C HIS A 93 -9.30 -18.76 0.57
N ARG A 94 -8.64 -18.81 1.73
CA ARG A 94 -9.28 -19.11 3.01
C ARG A 94 -10.24 -18.01 3.44
N VAL A 95 -9.89 -16.74 3.22
CA VAL A 95 -10.82 -15.61 3.36
C VAL A 95 -12.07 -15.83 2.51
N TRP A 96 -11.88 -16.12 1.22
CA TRP A 96 -13.00 -16.37 0.31
C TRP A 96 -13.90 -17.51 0.80
N ARG A 97 -13.30 -18.61 1.27
CA ARG A 97 -14.02 -19.76 1.82
C ARG A 97 -14.81 -19.41 3.08
N HIS A 98 -14.24 -18.63 3.99
CA HIS A 98 -14.91 -18.17 5.20
C HIS A 98 -16.22 -17.46 4.85
N TYR A 99 -16.16 -16.46 3.98
CA TYR A 99 -17.34 -15.69 3.57
C TYR A 99 -18.28 -16.42 2.59
N GLN A 100 -18.00 -17.68 2.21
CA GLN A 100 -19.01 -18.53 1.57
C GLN A 100 -20.03 -19.06 2.59
N GLY A 101 -19.66 -19.19 3.86
CA GLY A 101 -20.54 -19.67 4.92
C GLY A 101 -21.55 -18.60 5.35
N THR A 102 -22.79 -19.00 5.62
CA THR A 102 -23.85 -18.09 6.09
C THR A 102 -23.55 -17.53 7.48
N GLU A 103 -22.81 -18.27 8.32
CA GLU A 103 -22.46 -17.86 9.68
C GLU A 103 -21.40 -16.73 9.72
N ALA A 104 -20.68 -16.51 8.62
CA ALA A 104 -19.70 -15.42 8.51
C ALA A 104 -20.34 -14.02 8.44
N TRP A 105 -21.66 -13.95 8.28
CA TRP A 105 -22.41 -12.73 7.98
C TRP A 105 -23.33 -12.36 9.15
N SER A 106 -22.74 -11.82 10.22
CA SER A 106 -23.47 -11.50 11.46
C SER A 106 -24.23 -10.18 11.43
N TRP A 107 -23.77 -9.20 10.65
CA TRP A 107 -24.29 -7.82 10.70
C TRP A 107 -24.75 -7.28 9.34
N GLN A 108 -24.78 -8.15 8.33
CA GLN A 108 -25.16 -7.81 6.97
C GLN A 108 -25.48 -9.08 6.21
N ASN A 109 -26.46 -9.08 5.30
CA ASN A 109 -26.63 -10.23 4.41
C ASN A 109 -25.51 -10.25 3.35
N ARG A 110 -25.04 -11.44 2.98
CA ARG A 110 -23.98 -11.61 1.98
C ARG A 110 -24.30 -10.89 0.66
N GLU A 111 -25.56 -10.96 0.23
CA GLU A 111 -26.03 -10.38 -1.03
C GLU A 111 -26.00 -8.84 -1.02
N GLU A 112 -26.02 -8.22 0.16
CA GLU A 112 -26.04 -6.76 0.34
C GLU A 112 -24.65 -6.13 0.26
N TYR A 113 -23.59 -6.90 0.56
CA TYR A 113 -22.23 -6.37 0.64
C TYR A 113 -21.66 -5.94 -0.72
N GLY A 114 -21.98 -6.70 -1.77
CA GLY A 114 -21.50 -6.43 -3.14
C GLY A 114 -20.06 -6.88 -3.38
N ASN A 115 -19.41 -6.30 -4.39
CA ASN A 115 -18.09 -6.74 -4.88
C ASN A 115 -17.18 -5.56 -5.29
N ARG A 116 -17.08 -4.54 -4.43
CA ARG A 116 -16.22 -3.37 -4.65
C ARG A 116 -14.85 -3.59 -4.00
N GLY A 117 -13.78 -3.31 -4.72
CA GLY A 117 -12.40 -3.38 -4.21
C GLY A 117 -11.54 -2.28 -4.82
N GLN A 118 -10.23 -2.35 -4.59
CA GLN A 118 -9.28 -1.33 -5.06
C GLN A 118 -8.86 -1.57 -6.50
N GLY A 119 -9.51 -0.88 -7.45
CA GLY A 119 -9.22 -0.97 -8.88
C GLY A 119 -9.61 -2.29 -9.56
N SER A 120 -10.05 -3.30 -8.80
CA SER A 120 -10.54 -4.59 -9.29
C SER A 120 -11.56 -5.20 -8.31
N PRO A 121 -12.40 -6.17 -8.75
CA PRO A 121 -13.40 -6.80 -7.88
C PRO A 121 -12.78 -7.40 -6.63
N ALA A 122 -13.32 -7.07 -5.46
CA ALA A 122 -12.87 -7.52 -4.15
C ALA A 122 -12.94 -9.05 -3.98
N ILE A 123 -13.88 -9.69 -4.66
CA ILE A 123 -14.19 -11.11 -4.68
C ILE A 123 -14.00 -11.59 -6.11
N ASP A 124 -13.08 -12.53 -6.30
CA ASP A 124 -12.82 -13.20 -7.56
C ASP A 124 -13.31 -14.65 -7.44
N GLY A 125 -14.46 -14.92 -8.06
CA GLY A 125 -15.08 -16.25 -8.04
C GLY A 125 -14.29 -17.29 -8.83
N ASP A 126 -13.63 -16.88 -9.92
CA ASP A 126 -12.89 -17.78 -10.80
C ASP A 126 -11.59 -18.24 -10.12
N ARG A 127 -10.86 -17.30 -9.50
CA ARG A 127 -9.66 -17.60 -8.71
C ARG A 127 -9.99 -18.07 -7.30
N ARG A 128 -11.26 -17.96 -6.87
CA ARG A 128 -11.76 -18.26 -5.52
C ARG A 128 -10.96 -17.52 -4.45
N THR A 129 -10.78 -16.22 -4.62
CA THR A 129 -10.03 -15.35 -3.68
C THR A 129 -10.86 -14.14 -3.30
N MET A 130 -10.66 -13.65 -2.07
CA MET A 130 -11.33 -12.47 -1.55
C MET A 130 -10.28 -11.59 -0.84
N TRP A 131 -10.24 -10.31 -1.21
CA TRP A 131 -9.17 -9.35 -0.91
C TRP A 131 -9.61 -8.29 0.10
N ILE A 132 -10.66 -8.63 0.83
CA ILE A 132 -11.36 -7.77 1.77
C ILE A 132 -11.88 -8.65 2.91
N PHE A 133 -11.68 -8.25 4.15
CA PHE A 133 -12.01 -9.08 5.30
C PHE A 133 -12.03 -8.29 6.60
N GLU A 134 -12.67 -8.86 7.61
CA GLU A 134 -12.57 -8.39 8.99
C GLU A 134 -11.24 -8.81 9.63
N PRO A 135 -10.61 -7.97 10.47
CA PRO A 135 -9.33 -8.27 11.11
C PRO A 135 -9.34 -9.58 11.91
N LYS A 136 -10.39 -9.85 12.70
CA LYS A 136 -10.53 -11.12 13.42
C LYS A 136 -10.56 -12.36 12.52
N VAL A 137 -11.03 -12.23 11.26
CA VAL A 137 -11.05 -13.34 10.30
C VAL A 137 -9.65 -13.63 9.80
N ALA A 138 -8.84 -12.60 9.55
CA ALA A 138 -7.43 -12.77 9.23
C ALA A 138 -6.68 -13.47 10.38
N GLU A 139 -6.87 -13.00 11.61
CA GLU A 139 -6.26 -13.61 12.79
C GLU A 139 -6.67 -15.09 12.94
N MET A 140 -7.97 -15.38 12.84
CA MET A 140 -8.48 -16.76 12.86
C MET A 140 -7.80 -17.66 11.83
N ILE A 141 -7.55 -17.17 10.62
CA ILE A 141 -6.85 -17.92 9.57
C ILE A 141 -5.39 -18.17 9.96
N PHE A 142 -4.67 -17.20 10.49
CA PHE A 142 -3.29 -17.40 10.96
C PHE A 142 -3.23 -18.40 12.12
N GLU A 143 -4.14 -18.29 13.09
CA GLU A 143 -4.27 -19.25 14.19
C GLU A 143 -4.59 -20.67 13.69
N SER A 144 -5.39 -20.79 12.62
CA SER A 144 -5.65 -22.08 11.98
C SER A 144 -4.37 -22.69 11.42
N TRP A 145 -3.51 -21.90 10.79
CA TRP A 145 -2.22 -22.37 10.28
C TRP A 145 -1.28 -22.80 11.39
N VAL A 146 -1.24 -22.08 12.51
CA VAL A 146 -0.46 -22.47 13.69
C VAL A 146 -0.88 -23.86 14.17
N LYS A 147 -2.18 -24.10 14.32
CA LYS A 147 -2.73 -25.38 14.78
C LYS A 147 -2.51 -26.51 13.75
N GLU A 148 -2.86 -26.29 12.49
CA GLU A 148 -2.76 -27.28 11.41
C GLU A 148 -1.32 -27.76 11.18
N ASN A 149 -0.36 -26.84 11.25
CA ASN A 149 1.05 -27.13 11.00
C ASN A 149 1.83 -27.43 12.30
N GLN A 150 1.16 -27.42 13.46
CA GLN A 150 1.76 -27.62 14.78
C GLN A 150 2.98 -26.71 14.99
N LEU A 151 2.82 -25.43 14.66
CA LEU A 151 3.88 -24.44 14.79
C LEU A 151 4.11 -24.12 16.26
N GLN A 152 5.38 -24.04 16.66
CA GLN A 152 5.77 -23.56 17.98
C GLN A 152 5.92 -22.04 17.93
N VAL A 153 4.93 -21.34 18.47
CA VAL A 153 4.90 -19.88 18.53
C VAL A 153 5.03 -19.43 19.98
N PHE A 154 6.04 -18.61 20.25
CA PHE A 154 6.29 -17.96 21.52
C PHE A 154 5.90 -16.50 21.39
N ARG A 155 4.90 -16.07 22.15
CA ARG A 155 4.30 -14.74 22.09
C ARG A 155 4.77 -13.90 23.25
N ASP A 156 4.71 -12.58 23.09
CA ASP A 156 5.22 -11.62 24.07
C ASP A 156 6.72 -11.81 24.38
N GLU A 157 7.47 -12.24 23.36
CA GLU A 157 8.89 -12.53 23.41
C GLU A 157 9.67 -11.43 22.69
N TRP A 158 10.00 -10.37 23.44
CA TRP A 158 10.72 -9.21 22.94
C TRP A 158 12.22 -9.45 22.90
N LEU A 159 12.88 -9.24 21.76
CA LEU A 159 14.33 -9.40 21.62
C LEU A 159 15.08 -8.49 22.60
N ASP A 160 16.07 -9.02 23.32
CA ASP A 160 17.08 -8.18 23.95
C ASP A 160 17.99 -7.63 22.84
N ARG A 161 17.67 -6.43 22.34
CA ARG A 161 18.37 -5.81 21.21
C ARG A 161 19.81 -5.42 21.53
N GLU A 162 20.15 -5.26 22.80
CA GLU A 162 21.50 -4.84 23.20
C GLU A 162 22.45 -6.02 23.34
N LYS A 163 21.96 -7.15 23.88
CA LYS A 163 22.81 -8.28 24.31
C LYS A 163 22.28 -9.65 23.91
N GLY A 164 21.07 -9.72 23.37
CA GLY A 164 20.38 -10.97 23.10
C GLY A 164 20.82 -11.68 21.82
N VAL A 165 21.49 -11.00 20.89
CA VAL A 165 21.93 -11.63 19.64
C VAL A 165 23.38 -12.11 19.79
N GLN A 166 23.55 -13.42 19.89
CA GLN A 166 24.88 -14.03 19.91
C GLN A 166 25.30 -14.40 18.48
N THR A 167 26.45 -13.89 18.05
CA THR A 167 27.06 -14.22 16.76
C THR A 167 28.41 -14.89 16.90
N GLU A 168 28.74 -15.78 15.97
CA GLU A 168 30.06 -16.42 15.84
C GLU A 168 30.40 -16.57 14.36
N GLY A 169 31.59 -16.10 13.95
CA GLY A 169 32.04 -16.22 12.56
C GLY A 169 31.12 -15.59 11.52
N GLY A 170 30.38 -14.52 11.87
CA GLY A 170 29.40 -13.88 10.98
C GLY A 170 28.08 -14.64 10.84
N LYS A 171 27.77 -15.55 11.76
CA LYS A 171 26.48 -16.26 11.86
C LYS A 171 25.82 -15.98 13.19
N ILE A 172 24.50 -15.83 13.20
CA ILE A 172 23.72 -15.83 14.43
C ILE A 172 23.67 -17.27 14.96
N ILE A 173 23.94 -17.44 16.24
CA ILE A 173 23.88 -18.73 16.94
C ILE A 173 22.60 -18.83 17.77
N SER A 174 22.22 -17.73 18.41
CA SER A 174 20.99 -17.63 19.17
C SER A 174 20.49 -16.20 19.32
N ILE A 175 19.19 -16.09 19.57
CA ILE A 175 18.55 -14.88 20.07
C ILE A 175 18.03 -15.11 21.49
N THR A 176 18.19 -14.13 22.37
CA THR A 176 17.66 -14.12 23.73
C THR A 176 16.70 -12.96 23.89
N THR A 177 15.58 -13.20 24.55
CA THR A 177 14.53 -12.22 24.77
C THR A 177 14.65 -11.56 26.14
N LEU A 178 13.94 -10.46 26.36
CA LEU A 178 13.88 -9.77 27.65
C LEU A 178 13.26 -10.65 28.75
N ALA A 179 12.47 -11.66 28.39
CA ALA A 179 11.98 -12.69 29.31
C ALA A 179 13.08 -13.69 29.75
N GLY A 180 14.28 -13.62 29.15
CA GLY A 180 15.42 -14.48 29.43
C GLY A 180 15.43 -15.80 28.65
N ASN A 181 14.42 -16.06 27.82
CA ASN A 181 14.35 -17.26 26.98
C ASN A 181 15.34 -17.16 25.83
N THR A 182 15.99 -18.28 25.48
CA THR A 182 17.01 -18.32 24.42
C THR A 182 16.62 -19.31 23.33
N TYR A 183 16.73 -18.87 22.08
CA TYR A 183 16.32 -19.61 20.90
C TYR A 183 17.52 -19.78 19.98
N GLN A 184 17.94 -21.03 19.81
CA GLN A 184 19.05 -21.44 18.95
C GLN A 184 18.54 -21.95 17.60
N GLY A 185 19.23 -21.55 16.54
CA GLY A 185 18.87 -21.88 15.16
C GLY A 185 20.09 -22.00 14.27
N GLU A 186 19.95 -22.70 13.15
CA GLU A 186 20.97 -22.72 12.09
C GLU A 186 20.72 -21.60 11.07
N MET A 187 19.45 -21.23 10.87
CA MET A 187 19.00 -20.12 10.03
C MET A 187 18.05 -19.20 10.80
N PHE A 188 18.09 -17.91 10.47
CA PHE A 188 17.28 -16.86 11.10
C PHE A 188 16.55 -16.03 10.06
N LEU A 189 15.31 -15.65 10.37
CA LEU A 189 14.54 -14.67 9.60
C LEU A 189 14.11 -13.51 10.49
N ASP A 190 14.30 -12.29 10.03
CA ASP A 190 13.68 -11.10 10.61
C ASP A 190 12.41 -10.72 9.84
N CYS A 191 11.27 -11.08 10.42
CA CYS A 191 9.94 -10.85 9.87
C CYS A 191 9.19 -9.74 10.63
N THR A 192 9.90 -8.87 11.36
CA THR A 192 9.31 -7.70 12.04
C THR A 192 9.15 -6.51 11.09
N TYR A 193 8.22 -5.60 11.40
CA TYR A 193 8.09 -4.34 10.65
C TYR A 193 9.23 -3.35 10.97
N GLU A 194 9.93 -3.58 12.08
CA GLU A 194 10.95 -2.71 12.66
C GLU A 194 12.37 -3.06 12.24
N GLY A 195 12.62 -4.32 11.90
CA GLY A 195 13.95 -4.82 11.59
C GLY A 195 14.85 -4.84 12.82
N ASP A 196 14.35 -5.38 13.94
CA ASP A 196 15.12 -5.37 15.19
C ASP A 196 16.20 -6.45 15.22
N LEU A 197 15.95 -7.64 14.65
CA LEU A 197 16.95 -8.71 14.60
C LEU A 197 18.06 -8.38 13.59
N LEU A 198 17.72 -7.80 12.43
CA LEU A 198 18.74 -7.38 11.46
C LEU A 198 19.68 -6.33 12.09
N ALA A 199 19.12 -5.35 12.82
CA ALA A 199 19.90 -4.29 13.43
C ALA A 199 20.79 -4.85 14.55
N ALA A 200 20.23 -5.68 15.44
CA ALA A 200 20.97 -6.29 16.54
C ALA A 200 22.03 -7.31 16.07
N ALA A 201 21.87 -7.90 14.87
CA ALA A 201 22.88 -8.74 14.23
C ALA A 201 24.02 -7.93 13.57
N GLY A 202 23.98 -6.60 13.60
CA GLY A 202 25.01 -5.74 13.01
C GLY A 202 24.94 -5.63 11.48
N VAL A 203 23.80 -5.96 10.87
CA VAL A 203 23.58 -5.79 9.42
C VAL A 203 23.37 -4.31 9.10
N SER A 204 23.96 -3.84 7.99
CA SER A 204 23.79 -2.45 7.55
C SER A 204 22.32 -2.15 7.24
N TYR A 205 21.83 -1.00 7.70
CA TYR A 205 20.50 -0.49 7.38
C TYR A 205 20.49 1.03 7.22
N PHE A 206 19.38 1.55 6.70
CA PHE A 206 19.08 2.96 6.57
C PHE A 206 17.71 3.29 7.17
N VAL A 207 17.57 4.49 7.72
CA VAL A 207 16.31 5.05 8.26
C VAL A 207 16.10 6.44 7.65
N GLY A 208 14.91 6.68 7.11
CA GLY A 208 14.52 7.95 6.50
C GLY A 208 14.44 7.89 4.97
N ARG A 209 14.78 8.99 4.30
CA ARG A 209 14.72 9.13 2.84
C ARG A 209 16.10 9.35 2.26
N GLU A 210 16.50 8.49 1.32
CA GLU A 210 17.70 8.71 0.54
C GLU A 210 17.51 9.89 -0.43
N ALA A 211 18.56 10.65 -0.70
CA ALA A 211 18.52 11.69 -1.73
C ALA A 211 18.41 11.05 -3.13
N ASN A 212 17.82 11.77 -4.09
CA ASN A 212 17.72 11.34 -5.48
C ASN A 212 19.06 10.90 -6.07
N SER A 213 20.14 11.60 -5.71
CA SER A 213 21.50 11.34 -6.18
C SER A 213 22.08 10.00 -5.69
N VAL A 214 21.54 9.38 -4.65
CA VAL A 214 22.07 8.13 -4.08
C VAL A 214 21.88 6.97 -5.08
N TYR A 215 20.69 6.88 -5.68
CA TYR A 215 20.34 5.77 -6.58
C TYR A 215 19.95 6.22 -8.01
N GLY A 216 19.96 7.54 -8.28
CA GLY A 216 19.53 8.11 -9.55
C GLY A 216 18.00 8.10 -9.71
N GLU A 217 17.28 8.29 -8.60
CA GLU A 217 15.83 8.28 -8.55
C GLU A 217 15.25 9.70 -8.75
N THR A 218 13.94 9.80 -8.96
CA THR A 218 13.22 11.08 -9.11
C THR A 218 12.23 11.32 -7.96
N LEU A 219 11.82 10.26 -7.27
CA LEU A 219 10.73 10.27 -6.30
C LEU A 219 11.16 10.00 -4.84
N SER A 220 12.43 9.72 -4.59
CA SER A 220 12.98 9.67 -3.23
C SER A 220 13.32 11.08 -2.69
N GLY A 221 13.77 11.17 -1.44
CA GLY A 221 14.07 12.43 -0.79
C GLY A 221 12.84 13.29 -0.45
N VAL A 222 13.10 14.58 -0.19
CA VAL A 222 12.08 15.62 0.03
C VAL A 222 11.30 15.87 -1.27
N GLN A 223 9.98 15.82 -1.18
CA GLN A 223 9.04 15.90 -2.30
C GLN A 223 7.97 16.96 -2.03
N THR A 224 8.23 18.19 -2.46
CA THR A 224 7.26 19.29 -2.45
C THR A 224 6.50 19.39 -3.77
N LYS A 225 7.12 19.05 -4.90
CA LYS A 225 6.51 19.20 -6.23
C LYS A 225 5.51 18.10 -6.55
N ASN A 226 5.83 16.87 -6.14
CA ASN A 226 4.98 15.70 -6.41
C ASN A 226 3.89 15.50 -5.34
N ALA A 227 4.01 16.14 -4.17
CA ALA A 227 3.03 16.13 -3.08
C ALA A 227 1.77 16.92 -3.44
N THR A 228 1.01 16.41 -4.40
CA THR A 228 -0.19 17.04 -4.96
C THR A 228 -1.49 16.42 -4.43
N LYS A 229 -1.43 15.24 -3.81
CA LYS A 229 -2.57 14.60 -3.16
C LYS A 229 -2.58 14.94 -1.68
N HIS A 230 -3.75 14.74 -1.05
CA HIS A 230 -3.94 15.02 0.37
C HIS A 230 -3.45 16.42 0.78
N GLN A 231 -3.73 17.42 -0.05
CA GLN A 231 -3.39 18.82 0.17
C GLN A 231 -4.60 19.64 0.65
N PHE A 232 -4.30 20.76 1.31
CA PHE A 232 -5.31 21.70 1.80
C PHE A 232 -6.05 22.33 0.62
N SER A 233 -7.38 22.45 0.74
CA SER A 233 -8.19 23.18 -0.24
C SER A 233 -8.09 24.68 0.08
N GLY A 234 -7.24 25.38 -0.65
CA GLY A 234 -6.99 26.81 -0.44
C GLY A 234 -5.90 27.10 0.61
N MET A 235 -5.71 28.38 0.92
CA MET A 235 -4.65 28.87 1.80
C MET A 235 -5.14 28.91 3.25
N VAL A 236 -4.93 27.82 3.99
CA VAL A 236 -5.27 27.73 5.42
C VAL A 236 -4.17 28.40 6.25
N ASP A 237 -4.55 29.34 7.11
CA ASP A 237 -3.61 30.07 7.96
C ASP A 237 -2.95 29.13 9.00
N PRO A 238 -1.61 29.22 9.20
CA PRO A 238 -0.87 28.30 10.06
C PRO A 238 -0.76 28.74 11.53
N PHE A 239 -1.21 29.94 11.90
CA PHE A 239 -0.92 30.57 13.19
C PHE A 239 -2.06 30.44 14.18
N ILE A 240 -1.75 30.47 15.48
CA ILE A 240 -2.75 30.41 16.57
C ILE A 240 -3.78 31.52 16.43
N GLN A 241 -3.34 32.75 16.19
CA GLN A 241 -4.18 33.86 15.77
C GLN A 241 -3.97 34.11 14.28
N GLU A 242 -5.05 34.01 13.49
CA GLU A 242 -4.99 34.17 12.03
C GLU A 242 -4.30 35.49 11.63
N GLY A 243 -3.37 35.40 10.68
CA GLY A 243 -2.59 36.53 10.17
C GLY A 243 -1.50 37.03 11.11
N ASN A 244 -1.30 36.43 12.29
CA ASN A 244 -0.31 36.89 13.28
C ASN A 244 0.79 35.84 13.53
N PRO A 245 1.96 35.94 12.87
CA PRO A 245 3.09 35.05 13.10
C PRO A 245 3.64 35.04 14.54
N GLN A 246 3.44 36.12 15.30
CA GLN A 246 3.91 36.22 16.69
C GLN A 246 3.07 35.39 17.66
N SER A 247 1.89 34.94 17.23
CA SER A 247 1.03 34.08 18.06
C SER A 247 1.53 32.64 18.18
N GLY A 248 2.51 32.24 17.36
CA GLY A 248 2.98 30.85 17.26
C GLY A 248 2.20 30.04 16.22
N LEU A 249 2.74 28.87 15.86
CA LEU A 249 2.11 27.95 14.92
C LEU A 249 1.03 27.10 15.60
N LEU A 250 0.01 26.70 14.85
CA LEU A 250 -0.90 25.64 15.28
C LEU A 250 -0.13 24.33 15.48
N ALA A 251 -0.72 23.44 16.29
CA ALA A 251 -0.17 22.14 16.58
C ALA A 251 0.14 21.35 15.29
N ARG A 252 1.22 20.55 15.33
CA ARG A 252 1.62 19.61 14.27
C ARG A 252 1.99 20.27 12.92
N ILE A 253 2.34 21.56 12.96
CA ILE A 253 3.01 22.26 11.86
C ILE A 253 4.48 22.43 12.23
N SER A 254 5.38 22.00 11.35
CA SER A 254 6.81 22.20 11.51
C SER A 254 7.15 23.69 11.44
N ASN A 255 8.00 24.14 12.34
CA ASN A 255 8.62 25.47 12.30
C ASN A 255 9.77 25.56 11.30
N SER A 256 10.18 24.44 10.72
CA SER A 256 11.20 24.36 9.67
C SER A 256 10.54 24.17 8.31
N GLY A 257 11.23 24.65 7.26
CA GLY A 257 10.83 24.37 5.88
C GLY A 257 10.97 22.87 5.54
N PRO A 258 10.46 22.46 4.37
CA PRO A 258 10.41 21.05 3.99
C PRO A 258 11.80 20.44 3.74
N GLY A 259 12.83 21.26 3.50
CA GLY A 259 14.12 20.84 2.98
C GLY A 259 14.24 21.19 1.49
N GLU A 260 15.36 20.85 0.88
CA GLU A 260 15.57 21.05 -0.56
C GLU A 260 14.94 19.90 -1.36
N GLU A 261 14.24 20.20 -2.46
CA GLU A 261 13.62 19.18 -3.31
C GLU A 261 14.64 18.12 -3.73
N GLY A 262 14.31 16.85 -3.45
CA GLY A 262 15.11 15.68 -3.74
C GLY A 262 16.34 15.45 -2.85
N SER A 263 16.53 16.27 -1.82
CA SER A 263 17.52 16.01 -0.77
C SER A 263 17.07 14.89 0.15
N GLY A 264 18.02 14.15 0.73
CA GLY A 264 17.73 13.10 1.70
C GLY A 264 17.62 13.63 3.12
N ASP A 265 16.90 12.92 3.98
CA ASP A 265 16.77 13.23 5.40
C ASP A 265 16.46 11.98 6.24
N SER A 266 16.34 12.15 7.56
CA SER A 266 15.98 11.09 8.51
C SER A 266 14.48 11.00 8.79
N LYS A 267 13.65 11.68 8.00
CA LYS A 267 12.19 11.72 8.19
C LYS A 267 11.56 10.59 7.40
N MET A 268 10.36 10.16 7.78
CA MET A 268 9.67 9.05 7.12
C MET A 268 8.16 9.29 7.04
N GLN A 269 7.49 8.52 6.19
CA GLN A 269 6.05 8.64 6.00
C GLN A 269 5.27 8.39 7.30
N ALA A 270 4.16 9.11 7.46
CA ALA A 270 3.39 9.10 8.70
C ALA A 270 2.74 7.74 9.02
N TYR A 271 2.61 7.44 10.32
CA TYR A 271 1.88 6.29 10.82
C TYR A 271 0.47 6.65 11.26
N ASN A 272 -0.38 5.63 11.33
CA ASN A 272 -1.70 5.67 11.96
C ASN A 272 -2.13 4.27 12.41
N PHE A 273 -3.31 4.16 13.01
CA PHE A 273 -4.03 2.91 13.15
C PHE A 273 -5.07 2.75 12.03
N ARG A 274 -5.24 1.53 11.51
CA ARG A 274 -6.33 1.18 10.60
C ARG A 274 -7.53 0.76 11.45
N VAL A 275 -8.56 1.61 11.53
CA VAL A 275 -9.62 1.42 12.53
C VAL A 275 -10.84 0.75 11.93
N CYS A 276 -11.35 -0.26 12.64
CA CYS A 276 -12.60 -0.93 12.27
C CYS A 276 -13.82 -0.18 12.82
N LEU A 277 -14.54 0.54 11.96
CA LEU A 277 -15.74 1.30 12.35
C LEU A 277 -17.02 0.66 11.83
N THR A 278 -18.12 0.80 12.59
CA THR A 278 -19.45 0.33 12.19
C THR A 278 -20.54 1.38 12.42
N GLN A 279 -21.64 1.25 11.68
CA GLN A 279 -22.88 2.01 11.90
C GLN A 279 -23.99 1.18 12.55
N VAL A 280 -23.76 -0.11 12.76
CA VAL A 280 -24.75 -1.02 13.33
C VAL A 280 -24.90 -0.73 14.82
N GLU A 281 -26.07 -0.24 15.24
CA GLU A 281 -26.30 0.31 16.59
C GLU A 281 -25.92 -0.69 17.69
N GLU A 282 -26.31 -1.95 17.53
CA GLU A 282 -26.03 -3.03 18.49
C GLU A 282 -24.54 -3.33 18.60
N ASN A 283 -23.78 -3.16 17.50
CA ASN A 283 -22.35 -3.40 17.41
C ASN A 283 -21.49 -2.13 17.59
N ARG A 284 -22.10 -0.94 17.75
CA ARG A 284 -21.38 0.33 17.76
C ARG A 284 -21.02 0.76 19.19
N ILE A 285 -19.76 1.12 19.39
CA ILE A 285 -19.29 1.87 20.57
C ILE A 285 -19.00 3.30 20.13
N PRO A 286 -19.63 4.32 20.75
CA PRO A 286 -19.29 5.71 20.48
C PRO A 286 -17.80 5.98 20.67
N PHE A 287 -17.24 6.92 19.89
CA PHE A 287 -15.83 7.26 20.00
C PHE A 287 -15.47 7.70 21.43
N PRO A 288 -14.49 7.05 22.09
CA PRO A 288 -14.12 7.40 23.44
C PRO A 288 -13.44 8.77 23.46
N LYS A 289 -13.72 9.57 24.50
CA LYS A 289 -12.90 10.75 24.79
C LYS A 289 -11.55 10.26 25.33
N PRO A 290 -10.41 10.53 24.67
CA PRO A 290 -9.12 10.08 25.19
C PRO A 290 -8.73 10.84 26.46
N GLU A 291 -7.91 10.20 27.30
CA GLU A 291 -7.24 10.87 28.41
C GLU A 291 -6.34 11.99 27.86
N GLY A 292 -6.26 13.12 28.58
CA GLY A 292 -5.47 14.27 28.14
C GLY A 292 -6.01 14.99 26.89
N TYR A 293 -7.25 14.71 26.47
CA TYR A 293 -7.85 15.32 25.28
C TYR A 293 -7.75 16.84 25.27
N ASP A 294 -7.04 17.37 24.28
CA ASP A 294 -6.90 18.79 23.99
C ASP A 294 -7.47 19.09 22.58
N PRO A 295 -8.58 19.84 22.47
CA PRO A 295 -9.16 20.18 21.18
C PRO A 295 -8.28 21.13 20.35
N SER A 296 -7.30 21.82 20.95
CA SER A 296 -6.39 22.73 20.24
C SER A 296 -5.48 21.98 19.23
N GLN A 297 -5.28 20.68 19.45
CA GLN A 297 -4.56 19.79 18.53
C GLN A 297 -5.21 19.66 17.15
N TYR A 298 -6.50 20.01 17.02
CA TYR A 298 -7.30 19.85 15.81
C TYR A 298 -7.76 21.18 15.22
N GLU A 299 -7.19 22.31 15.65
CA GLU A 299 -7.59 23.64 15.16
C GLU A 299 -7.35 23.79 13.65
N LEU A 300 -6.28 23.20 13.12
CA LEU A 300 -6.00 23.19 11.68
C LEU A 300 -7.05 22.38 10.88
N LEU A 301 -7.51 21.27 11.46
CA LEU A 301 -8.63 20.49 10.91
C LEU A 301 -9.91 21.32 10.91
N LEU A 302 -10.21 22.00 12.02
CA LEU A 302 -11.39 22.85 12.17
C LEU A 302 -11.47 23.93 11.08
N ARG A 303 -10.38 24.66 10.86
CA ARG A 303 -10.29 25.69 9.80
C ARG A 303 -10.59 25.09 8.42
N THR A 304 -10.05 23.90 8.14
CA THR A 304 -10.29 23.18 6.88
C THR A 304 -11.76 22.81 6.71
N LEU A 305 -12.45 22.38 7.78
CA LEU A 305 -13.88 22.05 7.76
C LEU A 305 -14.77 23.29 7.60
N GLN A 306 -14.41 24.40 8.25
CA GLN A 306 -15.11 25.68 8.16
C GLN A 306 -15.03 26.29 6.75
N MET A 307 -13.93 26.02 6.03
CA MET A 307 -13.78 26.36 4.60
C MET A 307 -14.59 25.44 3.66
N GLY A 308 -15.42 24.54 4.19
CA GLY A 308 -16.32 23.69 3.40
C GLY A 308 -15.74 22.32 3.04
N SER A 309 -14.52 21.98 3.46
CA SER A 309 -13.94 20.66 3.18
C SER A 309 -14.67 19.55 3.93
N ARG A 310 -14.93 18.42 3.27
CA ARG A 310 -15.57 17.22 3.87
C ARG A 310 -14.74 15.95 3.65
N HIS A 311 -13.42 16.12 3.51
CA HIS A 311 -12.45 15.06 3.23
C HIS A 311 -12.42 13.96 4.30
N VAL A 312 -12.79 14.26 5.54
CA VAL A 312 -12.73 13.35 6.70
C VAL A 312 -13.55 12.06 6.55
N PHE A 313 -14.40 11.95 5.51
CA PHE A 313 -15.18 10.75 5.20
C PHE A 313 -14.68 9.99 3.96
N GLY A 314 -13.51 10.35 3.42
CA GLY A 314 -13.03 9.85 2.12
C GLY A 314 -12.43 8.44 2.15
N LYS A 315 -12.08 7.91 3.33
CA LYS A 315 -11.47 6.58 3.49
C LYS A 315 -12.13 5.75 4.59
N PHE A 316 -13.43 5.56 4.44
CA PHE A 316 -14.25 4.62 5.21
C PHE A 316 -14.52 3.43 4.28
N ASP A 317 -13.48 2.66 3.99
CA ASP A 317 -13.54 1.62 2.96
C ASP A 317 -14.32 0.41 3.50
N PRO A 318 -15.44 0.00 2.87
CA PRO A 318 -16.35 -0.97 3.49
C PRO A 318 -15.76 -2.39 3.49
N ILE A 319 -15.70 -3.04 4.64
CA ILE A 319 -15.36 -4.46 4.77
C ILE A 319 -16.61 -5.24 5.19
N PRO A 320 -16.62 -6.59 5.10
CA PRO A 320 -17.81 -7.39 5.43
C PRO A 320 -18.44 -7.03 6.77
N ASN A 321 -19.73 -7.35 6.92
CA ASN A 321 -20.50 -7.13 8.14
C ASN A 321 -20.71 -5.65 8.51
N SER A 322 -21.00 -4.80 7.53
CA SER A 322 -21.31 -3.37 7.75
C SER A 322 -20.23 -2.65 8.58
N LYS A 323 -18.98 -3.03 8.34
CA LYS A 323 -17.78 -2.48 8.96
C LYS A 323 -16.95 -1.74 7.93
N THR A 324 -15.90 -1.10 8.40
CA THR A 324 -14.94 -0.40 7.53
C THR A 324 -13.53 -0.76 7.91
N ASP A 325 -12.64 -0.71 6.93
CA ASP A 325 -11.25 -0.40 7.14
C ASP A 325 -11.09 1.11 6.96
N THR A 326 -10.94 1.84 8.07
CA THR A 326 -10.81 3.30 8.05
C THR A 326 -9.35 3.73 8.10
N ASN A 327 -8.95 4.54 7.12
CA ASN A 327 -7.57 5.03 6.95
C ASN A 327 -7.53 6.54 6.69
N ASN A 328 -6.32 7.09 6.51
CA ASN A 328 -6.08 8.48 6.23
C ASN A 328 -6.72 8.94 4.90
N HIS A 329 -7.33 10.12 4.91
CA HIS A 329 -7.73 10.81 3.69
C HIS A 329 -7.70 12.31 3.90
N GLY A 330 -7.11 13.02 2.95
CA GLY A 330 -7.11 14.47 2.93
C GLY A 330 -5.97 15.09 3.75
N PRO A 331 -5.95 16.43 3.86
CA PRO A 331 -4.80 17.18 4.35
C PRO A 331 -4.55 17.08 5.86
N PHE A 332 -5.60 16.93 6.64
CA PHE A 332 -5.52 16.66 8.07
C PHE A 332 -6.36 15.42 8.35
N SER A 333 -5.70 14.32 8.69
CA SER A 333 -6.31 12.99 8.70
C SER A 333 -5.83 12.18 9.90
N THR A 334 -6.14 10.88 9.92
CA THR A 334 -5.66 9.95 10.94
C THR A 334 -4.14 9.76 10.93
N ASP A 335 -3.43 10.17 9.88
CA ASP A 335 -1.97 10.20 9.90
C ASP A 335 -1.45 11.25 10.90
N ASN A 336 -0.67 10.77 11.86
CA ASN A 336 -0.02 11.64 12.84
C ASN A 336 1.35 12.13 12.33
N ILE A 337 1.28 12.97 11.31
CA ILE A 337 2.44 13.41 10.52
C ILE A 337 3.57 13.94 11.42
N GLY A 338 4.76 13.35 11.26
CA GLY A 338 6.00 13.76 11.92
C GLY A 338 6.20 13.25 13.34
N MET A 339 5.26 12.46 13.89
CA MET A 339 5.35 11.96 15.27
C MET A 339 5.99 10.57 15.38
N ASN A 340 6.45 9.99 14.27
CA ASN A 340 6.99 8.64 14.20
C ASN A 340 8.49 8.55 13.86
N TYR A 341 9.18 9.69 13.67
CA TYR A 341 10.56 9.68 13.17
C TYR A 341 11.54 8.90 14.04
N ASP A 342 11.37 8.93 15.35
CA ASP A 342 12.26 8.23 16.29
C ASP A 342 11.85 6.76 16.51
N TYR A 343 10.74 6.31 15.93
CA TYR A 343 10.21 4.95 16.14
C TYR A 343 11.19 3.84 15.74
N PRO A 344 11.88 3.91 14.57
CA PRO A 344 12.75 2.82 14.13
C PRO A 344 13.86 2.54 15.13
N ASP A 345 14.59 3.56 15.57
CA ASP A 345 15.75 3.41 16.49
C ASP A 345 15.42 3.61 17.96
N GLY A 346 14.18 3.94 18.30
CA GLY A 346 13.74 4.09 19.68
C GLY A 346 13.87 2.82 20.52
N SER A 347 14.13 3.00 21.81
CA SER A 347 13.98 1.98 22.84
C SER A 347 12.53 1.44 22.87
N TYR A 348 12.28 0.31 23.54
CA TYR A 348 10.91 -0.20 23.64
C TYR A 348 9.99 0.79 24.37
N ASP A 349 10.49 1.47 25.40
CA ASP A 349 9.74 2.54 26.09
C ASP A 349 9.45 3.72 25.17
N GLN A 350 10.41 4.15 24.35
CA GLN A 350 10.20 5.24 23.38
C GLN A 350 9.18 4.84 22.32
N ARG A 351 9.23 3.61 21.80
CA ARG A 351 8.22 3.10 20.86
C ARG A 351 6.84 3.05 21.51
N ASN A 352 6.72 2.59 22.75
CA ASN A 352 5.46 2.58 23.48
C ASN A 352 4.88 3.99 23.67
N GLN A 353 5.72 4.99 23.97
CA GLN A 353 5.31 6.39 24.04
C GLN A 353 4.82 6.92 22.69
N ILE A 354 5.52 6.58 21.60
CA ILE A 354 5.11 6.96 20.24
C ILE A 354 3.78 6.30 19.87
N VAL A 355 3.59 5.00 20.16
CA VAL A 355 2.33 4.29 19.93
C VAL A 355 1.18 4.94 20.70
N ALA A 356 1.40 5.25 21.99
CA ALA A 356 0.41 5.93 22.82
C ALA A 356 0.05 7.33 22.27
N GLU A 357 1.04 8.12 21.81
CA GLU A 357 0.79 9.42 21.14
C GLU A 357 -0.10 9.27 19.91
N HIS A 358 0.13 8.25 19.08
CA HIS A 358 -0.70 8.00 17.89
C HIS A 358 -2.12 7.54 18.24
N GLU A 359 -2.27 6.71 19.26
CA GLU A 359 -3.56 6.23 19.73
C GLU A 359 -4.39 7.38 20.31
N GLN A 360 -3.79 8.20 21.19
CA GLN A 360 -4.44 9.37 21.79
C GLN A 360 -4.84 10.40 20.73
N TYR A 361 -3.93 10.68 19.77
CA TYR A 361 -4.21 11.55 18.64
C TYR A 361 -5.41 11.05 17.81
N GLN A 362 -5.41 9.76 17.43
CA GLN A 362 -6.45 9.27 16.52
C GLN A 362 -7.80 9.09 17.22
N LYS A 363 -7.83 8.67 18.49
CA LYS A 363 -9.05 8.68 19.31
C LYS A 363 -9.58 10.12 19.47
N GLY A 364 -8.68 11.07 19.72
CA GLY A 364 -9.03 12.49 19.84
C GLY A 364 -9.55 13.08 18.53
N TYR A 365 -9.00 12.68 17.38
CA TYR A 365 -9.46 13.08 16.05
C TYR A 365 -10.93 12.70 15.82
N PHE A 366 -11.31 11.45 16.09
CA PHE A 366 -12.70 11.02 15.94
C PHE A 366 -13.62 11.67 16.99
N TYR A 367 -13.16 11.77 18.24
CA TYR A 367 -13.92 12.44 19.30
C TYR A 367 -14.18 13.91 18.96
N PHE A 368 -13.18 14.64 18.48
CA PHE A 368 -13.27 16.04 18.03
C PHE A 368 -14.33 16.20 16.95
N LEU A 369 -14.25 15.38 15.89
CA LEU A 369 -15.20 15.42 14.77
C LEU A 369 -16.63 15.10 15.18
N ALA A 370 -16.83 14.26 16.20
CA ALA A 370 -18.16 13.90 16.69
C ALA A 370 -18.72 14.92 17.71
N ASN A 371 -17.89 15.59 18.50
CA ASN A 371 -18.35 16.28 19.72
C ASN A 371 -18.06 17.79 19.78
N ASP A 372 -17.01 18.32 19.16
CA ASP A 372 -16.64 19.73 19.34
C ASP A 372 -17.68 20.65 18.68
N PRO A 373 -18.37 21.54 19.42
CA PRO A 373 -19.48 22.34 18.90
C PRO A 373 -19.10 23.30 17.76
N ARG A 374 -17.81 23.57 17.56
CA ARG A 374 -17.30 24.42 16.47
C ARG A 374 -17.24 23.66 15.14
N VAL A 375 -17.20 22.32 15.17
CA VAL A 375 -17.25 21.48 13.97
C VAL A 375 -18.65 21.62 13.33
N PRO A 376 -18.74 21.82 11.99
CA PRO A 376 -20.02 21.92 11.30
C PRO A 376 -21.01 20.82 11.69
N GLU A 377 -22.25 21.20 11.97
CA GLU A 377 -23.26 20.31 12.56
C GLU A 377 -23.47 19.04 11.73
N GLU A 378 -23.51 19.15 10.41
CA GLU A 378 -23.68 18.02 9.51
C GLU A 378 -22.50 17.04 9.53
N VAL A 379 -21.28 17.53 9.78
CA VAL A 379 -20.09 16.68 9.98
C VAL A 379 -20.24 15.93 11.30
N ARG A 380 -20.60 16.62 12.39
CA ARG A 380 -20.82 15.99 13.70
C ARG A 380 -21.90 14.93 13.64
N LEU A 381 -23.08 15.26 13.11
CA LEU A 381 -24.20 14.33 13.00
C LEU A 381 -23.83 13.11 12.14
N ARG A 382 -23.11 13.31 11.03
CA ARG A 382 -22.65 12.20 10.19
C ARG A 382 -21.61 11.33 10.89
N MET A 383 -20.67 11.92 11.62
CA MET A 383 -19.62 11.19 12.34
C MET A 383 -20.19 10.41 13.53
N ASN A 384 -21.18 10.95 14.26
CA ASN A 384 -21.86 10.26 15.36
C ASN A 384 -22.63 9.00 14.93
N ARG A 385 -22.85 8.78 13.63
CA ARG A 385 -23.39 7.50 13.13
C ARG A 385 -22.36 6.38 13.16
N TRP A 386 -21.09 6.70 13.22
CA TRP A 386 -19.97 5.76 13.28
C TRP A 386 -19.46 5.62 14.71
N GLY A 387 -18.85 4.47 14.98
CA GLY A 387 -18.16 4.16 16.21
C GLY A 387 -17.31 2.90 16.04
N LEU A 388 -16.58 2.52 17.09
CA LEU A 388 -15.80 1.28 17.10
C LEU A 388 -16.72 0.06 17.03
N ALA A 389 -16.27 -1.01 16.36
CA ALA A 389 -17.00 -2.27 16.32
C ALA A 389 -16.77 -3.08 17.62
N LYS A 390 -17.84 -3.43 18.34
CA LYS A 390 -17.77 -4.20 19.62
C LYS A 390 -17.18 -5.59 19.45
N ASP A 391 -17.35 -6.17 18.28
CA ASP A 391 -16.94 -7.55 17.98
C ASP A 391 -15.58 -7.63 17.27
N GLU A 392 -14.77 -6.57 17.33
CA GLU A 392 -13.37 -6.54 16.92
C GLU A 392 -12.50 -6.08 18.10
N PHE A 393 -11.28 -6.62 18.20
CA PHE A 393 -10.28 -6.25 19.20
C PHE A 393 -10.83 -6.22 20.64
N GLU A 394 -11.63 -7.23 21.01
CA GLU A 394 -12.40 -7.26 22.26
C GLU A 394 -11.54 -7.13 23.53
N ASP A 395 -10.30 -7.58 23.48
CA ASP A 395 -9.33 -7.53 24.56
C ASP A 395 -8.47 -6.25 24.58
N ASN A 396 -8.60 -5.38 23.58
CA ASN A 396 -7.85 -4.13 23.46
C ASN A 396 -8.75 -2.89 23.38
N GLY A 397 -9.89 -2.94 24.10
CA GLY A 397 -10.85 -1.83 24.13
C GLY A 397 -11.44 -1.51 22.76
N HIS A 398 -11.54 -2.50 21.88
CA HIS A 398 -12.05 -2.38 20.51
C HIS A 398 -11.19 -1.49 19.59
N TRP A 399 -9.91 -1.35 19.94
CA TRP A 399 -8.91 -0.63 19.17
C TRP A 399 -7.90 -1.61 18.55
N PRO A 400 -7.42 -1.39 17.32
CA PRO A 400 -6.45 -2.28 16.69
C PRO A 400 -5.19 -2.50 17.54
N HIS A 401 -4.67 -3.73 17.55
CA HIS A 401 -3.54 -4.11 18.41
C HIS A 401 -2.21 -3.49 17.98
N GLN A 402 -2.03 -3.24 16.69
CA GLN A 402 -0.79 -2.69 16.15
C GLN A 402 -0.99 -1.33 15.46
N ILE A 403 0.01 -0.46 15.64
CA ILE A 403 0.17 0.74 14.82
C ILE A 403 0.62 0.32 13.41
N TYR A 404 0.17 1.03 12.38
CA TYR A 404 0.61 0.80 11.01
C TYR A 404 2.00 1.41 10.77
N VAL A 405 3.03 0.65 11.16
CA VAL A 405 4.42 0.91 10.79
C VAL A 405 4.56 0.74 9.28
N ARG A 406 4.53 1.85 8.55
CA ARG A 406 4.64 1.82 7.08
C ARG A 406 6.07 1.55 6.63
N GLU A 407 7.04 2.03 7.40
CA GLU A 407 8.44 2.06 7.01
C GLU A 407 9.27 2.34 8.26
N ALA A 408 10.17 1.43 8.61
CA ALA A 408 11.13 1.64 9.67
C ALA A 408 12.56 1.52 9.10
N ARG A 409 13.35 0.56 9.59
CA ARG A 409 14.65 0.25 9.01
C ARG A 409 14.48 -0.43 7.67
N ARG A 410 15.33 -0.08 6.72
CA ARG A 410 15.54 -0.86 5.49
C ARG A 410 16.96 -1.37 5.47
N MET A 411 17.12 -2.67 5.27
CA MET A 411 18.45 -3.26 5.08
C MET A 411 19.19 -2.55 3.93
N VAL A 412 20.51 -2.50 3.96
CA VAL A 412 21.33 -2.04 2.83
C VAL A 412 22.24 -3.18 2.40
N SER A 413 21.81 -3.92 1.38
CA SER A 413 22.56 -5.04 0.80
C SER A 413 23.40 -4.61 -0.41
N ASN A 414 24.01 -5.59 -1.10
CA ASN A 414 24.70 -5.38 -2.38
C ASN A 414 23.72 -5.03 -3.51
N PHE A 415 22.45 -5.43 -3.38
CA PHE A 415 21.38 -5.06 -4.29
C PHE A 415 20.29 -4.30 -3.52
N VAL A 416 19.95 -3.11 -4.01
CA VAL A 416 18.90 -2.25 -3.44
C VAL A 416 17.80 -2.11 -4.48
N MET A 417 16.57 -2.51 -4.14
CA MET A 417 15.39 -2.24 -4.97
C MET A 417 15.15 -0.73 -5.05
N THR A 418 14.93 -0.18 -6.23
CA THR A 418 14.79 1.29 -6.45
C THR A 418 13.62 1.57 -7.37
N GLU A 419 13.21 2.83 -7.45
CA GLU A 419 12.24 3.35 -8.41
C GLU A 419 12.53 2.85 -9.84
N LEU A 420 13.80 2.79 -10.23
CA LEU A 420 14.24 2.39 -11.56
C LEU A 420 13.95 0.91 -11.85
N HIS A 421 14.09 0.04 -10.85
CA HIS A 421 13.73 -1.39 -10.96
C HIS A 421 12.22 -1.54 -11.07
N LEU A 422 11.46 -0.85 -10.21
CA LEU A 422 10.00 -0.86 -10.22
C LEU A 422 9.43 -0.38 -11.56
N LYS A 423 10.03 0.67 -12.14
CA LYS A 423 9.68 1.23 -13.46
C LYS A 423 10.19 0.40 -14.64
N GLY A 424 10.96 -0.66 -14.40
CA GLY A 424 11.56 -1.47 -15.46
C GLY A 424 12.61 -0.74 -16.30
N GLN A 425 13.20 0.34 -15.76
CA GLN A 425 14.30 1.08 -16.37
C GLN A 425 15.66 0.40 -16.09
N LYS A 426 15.71 -0.39 -15.02
CA LYS A 426 16.79 -1.33 -14.71
C LYS A 426 16.21 -2.73 -14.53
N GLU A 427 17.00 -3.75 -14.86
CA GLU A 427 16.63 -5.14 -14.67
C GLU A 427 16.62 -5.50 -13.18
N THR A 428 15.68 -6.38 -12.80
CA THR A 428 15.68 -7.01 -11.48
C THR A 428 16.18 -8.45 -11.62
N PRO A 429 17.40 -8.77 -11.15
CA PRO A 429 17.90 -10.14 -11.21
C PRO A 429 17.19 -11.01 -10.15
N HIS A 430 17.29 -12.32 -10.33
CA HIS A 430 16.95 -13.31 -9.31
C HIS A 430 15.56 -13.11 -8.65
N SER A 431 14.51 -12.97 -9.46
CA SER A 431 13.15 -12.74 -8.95
C SER A 431 12.68 -13.86 -8.01
N VAL A 432 12.23 -13.47 -6.82
CA VAL A 432 11.63 -14.37 -5.81
C VAL A 432 10.16 -14.04 -5.53
N GLY A 433 9.63 -13.02 -6.18
CA GLY A 433 8.26 -12.58 -6.01
C GLY A 433 7.99 -11.33 -6.83
N MET A 434 6.75 -10.87 -6.78
CA MET A 434 6.32 -9.71 -7.54
C MET A 434 5.56 -8.71 -6.68
N GLY A 435 5.83 -7.43 -6.93
CA GLY A 435 5.00 -6.31 -6.48
C GLY A 435 4.20 -5.75 -7.64
N SER A 436 3.13 -5.03 -7.35
CA SER A 436 2.31 -4.39 -8.39
C SER A 436 1.50 -3.17 -7.93
N TYR A 437 1.69 -2.77 -6.67
CA TYR A 437 1.01 -1.61 -6.11
C TYR A 437 1.73 -0.32 -6.50
N ASN A 438 1.11 0.84 -6.26
CA ASN A 438 1.76 2.12 -6.51
C ASN A 438 3.00 2.28 -5.62
N MET A 439 3.98 3.05 -6.07
CA MET A 439 4.96 3.67 -5.18
C MET A 439 4.20 4.71 -4.35
N ASP A 440 3.87 4.30 -3.13
CA ASP A 440 2.98 4.98 -2.22
C ASP A 440 3.72 5.38 -0.94
N SER A 441 3.94 6.69 -0.79
CA SER A 441 4.48 7.31 0.42
C SER A 441 3.47 8.31 0.93
N HIS A 442 3.15 8.25 2.23
CA HIS A 442 2.26 9.23 2.85
C HIS A 442 3.02 10.52 3.16
N ASN A 443 2.28 11.60 3.44
CA ASN A 443 2.85 12.85 3.89
C ASN A 443 3.82 12.63 5.08
N VAL A 444 5.00 13.23 4.98
CA VAL A 444 6.10 13.12 5.92
C VAL A 444 6.05 14.26 6.92
N GLN A 445 5.82 15.49 6.46
CA GLN A 445 5.77 16.68 7.31
C GLN A 445 4.71 17.70 6.84
N ARG A 446 4.32 18.59 7.76
CA ARG A 446 3.54 19.80 7.45
C ARG A 446 4.43 21.03 7.66
N TYR A 447 4.39 21.98 6.75
CA TYR A 447 5.25 23.17 6.82
C TYR A 447 4.50 24.44 6.40
N VAL A 448 5.08 25.59 6.74
CA VAL A 448 4.56 26.90 6.33
C VAL A 448 5.16 27.32 4.99
N ALA A 449 4.30 27.48 3.99
CA ALA A 449 4.61 28.09 2.71
C ALA A 449 4.19 29.57 2.70
N LYS A 450 4.68 30.32 1.71
CA LYS A 450 4.28 31.70 1.45
C LYS A 450 3.92 31.87 -0.02
N ASP A 451 2.87 32.63 -0.30
CA ASP A 451 2.50 32.99 -1.66
C ASP A 451 3.38 34.14 -2.18
N GLU A 452 3.12 34.57 -3.41
CA GLU A 452 3.84 35.68 -4.05
C GLU A 452 3.69 37.02 -3.30
N GLN A 453 2.64 37.16 -2.48
CA GLN A 453 2.33 38.35 -1.69
C GLN A 453 2.87 38.23 -0.25
N GLY A 454 3.53 37.12 0.09
CA GLY A 454 4.10 36.84 1.40
C GLY A 454 3.09 36.33 2.43
N ARG A 455 1.84 36.02 2.02
CA ARG A 455 0.83 35.43 2.91
C ARG A 455 1.23 33.99 3.24
N ALA A 456 1.27 33.69 4.53
CA ALA A 456 1.61 32.35 5.01
C ALA A 456 0.42 31.40 4.91
N TYR A 457 0.67 30.15 4.55
CA TYR A 457 -0.32 29.06 4.54
C TYR A 457 0.33 27.70 4.76
N VAL A 458 -0.45 26.70 5.17
CA VAL A 458 0.04 25.34 5.42
C VAL A 458 0.04 24.50 4.15
N LEU A 459 1.11 23.72 3.95
CA LEU A 459 1.17 22.63 2.99
C LEU A 459 1.66 21.34 3.66
N ASN A 460 1.28 20.21 3.09
CA ASN A 460 1.89 18.92 3.40
C ASN A 460 3.03 18.62 2.40
N GLU A 461 4.00 17.81 2.80
CA GLU A 461 5.13 17.37 1.99
C GLU A 461 5.27 15.85 2.08
N GLY A 462 5.77 15.22 1.03
CA GLY A 462 6.20 13.81 1.04
C GLY A 462 5.21 12.82 0.46
N ASP A 463 3.94 13.20 0.26
CA ASP A 463 2.98 12.30 -0.39
C ASP A 463 3.37 12.01 -1.85
N ILE A 464 3.50 10.73 -2.17
CA ILE A 464 3.74 10.22 -3.51
C ILE A 464 2.77 9.06 -3.76
N GLN A 465 2.02 9.12 -4.85
CA GLN A 465 1.08 8.07 -5.26
C GLN A 465 1.25 7.77 -6.74
N ILE A 466 2.40 7.20 -7.10
CA ILE A 466 2.81 7.03 -8.50
C ILE A 466 2.84 5.55 -8.87
N ASN A 467 2.17 5.22 -9.96
CA ASN A 467 2.16 3.84 -10.46
C ASN A 467 3.53 3.45 -11.06
N PRO A 468 4.04 2.26 -10.77
CA PRO A 468 5.35 1.80 -11.26
C PRO A 468 5.36 1.38 -12.74
N GLY A 469 4.25 1.39 -13.49
CA GLY A 469 4.22 0.85 -14.86
C GLY A 469 3.46 -0.46 -15.00
N GLY A 470 3.21 -1.14 -13.89
CA GLY A 470 2.62 -2.47 -13.84
C GLY A 470 3.34 -3.32 -12.78
N PRO A 471 3.10 -4.64 -12.77
CA PRO A 471 3.83 -5.54 -11.91
C PRO A 471 5.32 -5.52 -12.20
N TYR A 472 6.11 -5.66 -11.15
CA TYR A 472 7.57 -5.67 -11.19
C TYR A 472 8.07 -6.83 -10.32
N GLN A 473 9.27 -7.29 -10.64
CA GLN A 473 9.94 -8.38 -9.92
C GLN A 473 10.65 -7.84 -8.69
N ILE A 474 10.79 -8.69 -7.66
CA ILE A 474 11.55 -8.40 -6.43
C ILE A 474 12.70 -9.40 -6.33
N SER A 475 13.92 -8.88 -6.21
CA SER A 475 15.13 -9.69 -6.25
C SER A 475 15.40 -10.43 -4.94
N TYR A 476 15.86 -11.68 -5.02
CA TYR A 476 16.42 -12.43 -3.90
C TYR A 476 17.54 -11.65 -3.19
N ASP A 477 18.36 -10.95 -3.98
CA ASP A 477 19.54 -10.24 -3.49
C ASP A 477 19.17 -9.05 -2.59
N SER A 478 17.89 -8.65 -2.59
CA SER A 478 17.35 -7.65 -1.66
C SER A 478 16.91 -8.23 -0.30
N LEU A 479 16.82 -9.55 -0.17
CA LEU A 479 16.37 -10.24 1.05
C LEU A 479 17.52 -10.74 1.92
N VAL A 480 18.76 -10.67 1.43
CA VAL A 480 19.96 -11.16 2.13
C VAL A 480 20.89 -10.01 2.51
N PRO A 481 21.57 -10.07 3.68
CA PRO A 481 22.60 -9.10 4.06
C PRO A 481 23.78 -9.06 3.07
N LYS A 482 24.60 -8.01 3.14
CA LYS A 482 25.85 -7.98 2.36
C LYS A 482 26.71 -9.20 2.71
N ARG A 483 27.44 -9.70 1.72
CA ARG A 483 28.42 -10.77 1.95
C ARG A 483 29.43 -10.32 3.01
N GLY A 484 29.53 -11.11 4.09
CA GLY A 484 30.42 -10.84 5.22
C GLY A 484 29.76 -10.17 6.43
N GLU A 485 28.51 -9.70 6.35
CA GLU A 485 27.80 -9.14 7.51
C GLU A 485 27.13 -10.24 8.34
N CYS A 486 26.17 -10.97 7.76
CA CYS A 486 25.51 -12.08 8.43
C CYS A 486 25.13 -13.16 7.40
N SER A 487 25.61 -14.38 7.59
CA SER A 487 25.59 -15.41 6.53
C SER A 487 24.42 -16.39 6.62
N ASN A 488 23.65 -16.35 7.72
CA ASN A 488 22.48 -17.20 7.98
C ASN A 488 21.21 -16.41 8.34
N LEU A 489 21.10 -15.14 7.92
CA LEU A 489 19.93 -14.29 8.14
C LEU A 489 19.25 -13.92 6.81
N LEU A 490 17.92 -13.96 6.77
CA LEU A 490 17.11 -13.35 5.70
C LEU A 490 16.12 -12.34 6.28
N VAL A 491 15.81 -11.31 5.51
CA VAL A 491 14.97 -10.18 5.93
C VAL A 491 13.88 -9.94 4.89
N PRO A 492 12.72 -10.63 4.96
CA PRO A 492 11.64 -10.49 3.97
C PRO A 492 10.75 -9.26 4.14
N VAL A 493 10.78 -8.57 5.28
CA VAL A 493 9.94 -7.40 5.57
C VAL A 493 10.75 -6.11 5.38
N CYS A 494 11.80 -5.92 6.17
CA CYS A 494 12.70 -4.77 6.12
C CYS A 494 13.76 -4.89 5.01
N ILE A 495 13.34 -5.28 3.81
CA ILE A 495 14.21 -5.63 2.68
C ILE A 495 15.12 -4.47 2.24
N SER A 496 16.14 -4.80 1.45
CA SER A 496 17.03 -3.81 0.85
C SER A 496 16.37 -3.05 -0.30
N SER A 497 15.96 -1.81 -0.01
CA SER A 497 15.26 -0.93 -0.94
C SER A 497 15.45 0.56 -0.62
N SER A 498 15.25 1.43 -1.60
CA SER A 498 15.09 2.87 -1.37
C SER A 498 13.72 3.17 -0.74
N HIS A 499 13.59 4.35 -0.12
CA HIS A 499 12.34 4.85 0.47
C HIS A 499 11.14 4.67 -0.46
N ILE A 500 11.28 5.15 -1.71
CA ILE A 500 10.16 5.16 -2.64
C ILE A 500 9.82 3.75 -3.16
N ALA A 501 10.83 2.90 -3.38
CA ALA A 501 10.58 1.52 -3.79
C ALA A 501 9.88 0.73 -2.68
N PHE A 502 10.29 0.95 -1.43
CA PHE A 502 9.66 0.33 -0.26
C PHE A 502 8.17 0.69 -0.16
N GLY A 503 7.80 1.92 -0.50
CA GLY A 503 6.40 2.37 -0.55
C GLY A 503 5.48 1.51 -1.40
N SER A 504 6.02 0.78 -2.39
CA SER A 504 5.26 -0.21 -3.17
C SER A 504 5.43 -1.65 -2.67
N ILE A 505 6.60 -2.01 -2.16
CA ILE A 505 6.93 -3.38 -1.75
C ILE A 505 6.26 -3.75 -0.42
N ARG A 506 6.01 -2.78 0.46
CA ARG A 506 5.54 -2.96 1.85
C ARG A 506 4.12 -3.51 2.03
N MET A 507 3.51 -4.05 0.99
CA MET A 507 2.12 -4.54 1.05
C MET A 507 2.08 -5.91 1.72
N GLU A 508 1.10 -6.15 2.59
CA GLU A 508 0.89 -7.44 3.28
C GLU A 508 0.96 -8.67 2.35
N PRO A 509 0.27 -8.72 1.18
CA PRO A 509 0.43 -9.85 0.27
C PRO A 509 1.87 -10.04 -0.26
N VAL A 510 2.62 -8.95 -0.43
CA VAL A 510 4.02 -9.01 -0.87
C VAL A 510 4.90 -9.53 0.27
N PHE A 511 4.70 -9.08 1.50
CA PHE A 511 5.39 -9.63 2.68
C PHE A 511 5.14 -11.13 2.87
N MET A 512 3.92 -11.61 2.63
CA MET A 512 3.63 -13.05 2.62
C MET A 512 4.40 -13.81 1.51
N ILE A 513 4.50 -13.23 0.31
CA ILE A 513 5.26 -13.79 -0.82
C ILE A 513 6.76 -13.87 -0.46
N LEU A 514 7.31 -12.78 0.06
CA LEU A 514 8.72 -12.69 0.41
C LEU A 514 9.06 -13.56 1.63
N GLY A 515 8.16 -13.69 2.60
CA GLY A 515 8.28 -14.62 3.72
C GLY A 515 8.41 -16.08 3.27
N GLN A 516 7.48 -16.56 2.44
CA GLN A 516 7.57 -17.90 1.85
C GLN A 516 8.90 -18.09 1.09
N SER A 517 9.33 -17.06 0.35
CA SER A 517 10.53 -17.16 -0.48
C SER A 517 11.82 -17.16 0.35
N ALA A 518 11.88 -16.32 1.39
CA ALA A 518 12.98 -16.30 2.34
C ALA A 518 13.09 -17.62 3.12
N ALA A 519 11.96 -18.19 3.57
CA ALA A 519 11.94 -19.50 4.22
C ALA A 519 12.45 -20.62 3.30
N THR A 520 12.04 -20.60 2.03
CA THR A 520 12.52 -21.57 1.03
C THR A 520 14.03 -21.47 0.86
N ALA A 521 14.55 -20.25 0.73
CA ALA A 521 15.98 -20.00 0.62
C ALA A 521 16.76 -20.43 1.87
N ALA A 522 16.23 -20.16 3.08
CA ALA A 522 16.82 -20.61 4.33
C ALA A 522 16.99 -22.13 4.38
N VAL A 523 15.94 -22.88 4.04
CA VAL A 523 15.97 -24.34 4.06
C VAL A 523 16.93 -24.90 3.01
N LEU A 524 16.91 -24.37 1.78
CA LEU A 524 17.83 -24.83 0.74
C LEU A 524 19.30 -24.51 1.08
N ALA A 525 19.57 -23.34 1.64
CA ALA A 525 20.92 -22.96 2.09
C ALA A 525 21.40 -23.87 3.23
N LEU A 526 20.50 -24.22 4.16
CA LEU A 526 20.78 -25.14 5.26
C LEU A 526 21.15 -26.53 4.74
N GLU A 527 20.39 -27.06 3.78
CA GLU A 527 20.61 -28.37 3.18
C GLU A 527 21.89 -28.44 2.35
N ALA A 528 22.16 -27.39 1.57
CA ALA A 528 23.38 -27.25 0.79
C ALA A 528 24.60 -26.88 1.64
N LYS A 529 24.40 -26.50 2.91
CA LYS A 529 25.44 -26.01 3.84
C LYS A 529 26.23 -24.83 3.27
N VAL A 530 25.51 -23.88 2.67
CA VAL A 530 26.05 -22.65 2.10
C VAL A 530 25.49 -21.45 2.85
N ASP A 531 26.21 -20.33 2.78
CA ASP A 531 25.66 -19.04 3.20
C ASP A 531 24.49 -18.66 2.30
N VAL A 532 23.53 -17.91 2.84
CA VAL A 532 22.34 -17.46 2.08
C VAL A 532 22.75 -16.66 0.83
N GLN A 533 23.84 -15.87 0.91
CA GLN A 533 24.37 -15.11 -0.24
C GLN A 533 25.01 -15.98 -1.33
N SER A 534 25.20 -17.28 -1.09
CA SER A 534 25.84 -18.22 -2.02
C SER A 534 24.88 -19.31 -2.50
N LEU A 535 23.59 -19.20 -2.17
CA LEU A 535 22.56 -20.11 -2.63
C LEU A 535 22.41 -20.03 -4.15
N SER A 536 22.27 -21.19 -4.80
CA SER A 536 21.96 -21.30 -6.22
C SER A 536 20.56 -20.75 -6.52
N TYR A 537 20.50 -19.65 -7.29
CA TYR A 537 19.21 -19.09 -7.68
C TYR A 537 18.36 -20.04 -8.52
N GLU A 538 18.97 -20.89 -9.36
CA GLU A 538 18.21 -21.83 -10.18
C GLU A 538 17.50 -22.90 -9.32
N ASP A 539 18.13 -23.35 -8.24
CA ASP A 539 17.50 -24.29 -7.30
C ASP A 539 16.38 -23.60 -6.51
N LEU A 540 16.60 -22.36 -6.08
CA LEU A 540 15.58 -21.55 -5.42
C LEU A 540 14.38 -21.31 -6.34
N LYS A 541 14.62 -20.79 -7.55
CA LYS A 541 13.61 -20.50 -8.57
C LYS A 541 12.77 -21.75 -8.87
N LYS A 542 13.42 -22.89 -9.09
CA LYS A 542 12.73 -24.16 -9.34
C LYS A 542 11.76 -24.48 -8.21
N LYS A 543 12.24 -24.44 -6.96
CA LYS A 543 11.40 -24.75 -5.80
C LYS A 543 10.25 -23.76 -5.61
N LEU A 544 10.48 -22.46 -5.81
CA LEU A 544 9.44 -21.43 -5.71
C LEU A 544 8.33 -21.64 -6.75
N LEU A 545 8.69 -21.97 -7.99
CA LEU A 545 7.71 -22.27 -9.04
C LEU A 545 6.92 -23.54 -8.75
N GLU A 546 7.57 -24.59 -8.23
CA GLU A 546 6.90 -25.82 -7.77
C GLU A 546 5.87 -25.53 -6.66
N ASP A 547 6.19 -24.60 -5.76
CA ASP A 547 5.30 -24.17 -4.68
C ASP A 547 4.28 -23.09 -5.10
N GLY A 548 4.15 -22.84 -6.41
CA GLY A 548 3.13 -21.97 -6.99
C GLY A 548 3.40 -20.47 -6.83
N GLN A 549 4.64 -20.07 -6.54
CA GLN A 549 5.04 -18.67 -6.51
C GLN A 549 5.01 -18.07 -7.92
N VAL A 550 4.68 -16.78 -8.02
CA VAL A 550 4.74 -16.04 -9.28
C VAL A 550 6.01 -15.19 -9.29
N LEU A 551 6.94 -15.51 -10.18
CA LEU A 551 8.24 -14.84 -10.29
C LEU A 551 8.31 -13.86 -11.47
N GLU A 552 7.39 -13.98 -12.42
CA GLU A 552 7.28 -13.12 -13.59
C GLU A 552 5.84 -13.16 -14.11
N LEU A 553 5.40 -12.06 -14.71
CA LEU A 553 4.17 -11.99 -15.49
C LEU A 553 4.52 -11.51 -16.88
N GLU A 554 3.91 -12.11 -17.91
CA GLU A 554 4.05 -11.65 -19.28
C GLU A 554 3.68 -10.16 -19.37
N ARG A 555 4.67 -9.32 -19.74
CA ARG A 555 4.41 -7.95 -20.16
C ARG A 555 3.66 -8.03 -21.49
N ARG A 556 2.34 -7.84 -21.45
CA ARG A 556 1.60 -7.46 -22.66
C ARG A 556 2.13 -6.09 -23.10
N ASP A 557 2.41 -5.92 -24.40
CA ASP A 557 2.93 -4.69 -25.05
C ASP A 557 1.99 -3.48 -24.93
N ILE A 558 1.56 -3.16 -23.73
CA ILE A 558 0.73 -2.00 -23.39
C ILE A 558 1.63 -1.12 -22.54
N VAL A 559 2.23 -0.13 -23.18
CA VAL A 559 2.96 0.91 -22.49
C VAL A 559 1.93 1.74 -21.72
N SER A 560 2.10 1.89 -20.42
CA SER A 560 1.15 2.60 -19.55
C SER A 560 1.63 4.03 -19.21
N TYR A 561 2.91 4.39 -19.49
CA TYR A 561 3.52 5.68 -19.13
C TYR A 561 4.53 6.20 -20.19
N GLY A 562 4.71 7.53 -20.30
CA GLY A 562 5.59 8.21 -21.28
C GLY A 562 5.09 9.61 -21.73
N VAL A 563 5.62 10.20 -22.80
CA VAL A 563 4.92 11.24 -23.59
C VAL A 563 4.17 10.53 -24.72
N GLY A 564 2.96 10.99 -25.10
CA GLY A 564 2.22 10.38 -26.21
C GLY A 564 2.97 10.53 -27.54
N VAL A 565 2.41 10.00 -28.63
CA VAL A 565 2.98 10.21 -29.96
C VAL A 565 2.91 11.70 -30.27
N ASP A 566 4.06 12.32 -30.51
CA ASP A 566 4.12 13.74 -30.89
C ASP A 566 3.34 13.95 -32.20
N PRO A 567 2.27 14.77 -32.23
CA PRO A 567 1.49 15.03 -33.44
C PRO A 567 2.36 15.51 -34.61
N GLN A 568 3.46 16.24 -34.34
CA GLN A 568 4.38 16.76 -35.36
C GLN A 568 5.28 15.67 -35.96
N SER A 569 5.42 14.52 -35.28
CA SER A 569 6.21 13.38 -35.77
C SER A 569 5.44 12.50 -36.76
N VAL A 570 4.14 12.72 -36.93
CA VAL A 570 3.24 11.92 -37.76
C VAL A 570 2.95 12.64 -39.08
N SER A 571 3.12 11.97 -40.22
CA SER A 571 2.90 12.60 -41.53
C SER A 571 1.42 12.85 -41.84
N GLY A 572 1.11 13.93 -42.56
CA GLY A 572 -0.25 14.37 -42.86
C GLY A 572 -0.74 15.43 -41.87
N ILE A 573 -2.01 15.84 -42.01
CA ILE A 573 -2.62 16.82 -41.10
C ILE A 573 -3.20 16.07 -39.91
N VAL A 574 -2.71 16.37 -38.70
CA VAL A 574 -3.20 15.78 -37.45
C VAL A 574 -4.00 16.82 -36.67
N VAL A 575 -5.25 16.50 -36.35
CA VAL A 575 -6.10 17.27 -35.45
C VAL A 575 -6.15 16.53 -34.12
N ASP A 576 -5.35 17.01 -33.18
CA ASP A 576 -5.30 16.50 -31.81
C ASP A 576 -6.52 16.97 -30.99
N ASP A 577 -6.72 16.32 -29.84
CA ASP A 577 -7.82 16.58 -28.91
C ASP A 577 -7.94 18.06 -28.49
N THR A 578 -6.82 18.76 -28.34
CA THR A 578 -6.73 20.19 -28.01
C THR A 578 -7.40 21.11 -29.04
N ASN A 579 -7.54 20.66 -30.30
CA ASN A 579 -8.17 21.41 -31.38
C ASN A 579 -9.57 20.86 -31.74
N ALA A 580 -10.07 19.87 -31.00
CA ALA A 580 -11.39 19.29 -31.19
C ALA A 580 -12.49 20.07 -30.43
N LYS A 581 -13.72 20.02 -30.95
CA LYS A 581 -14.90 20.63 -30.33
C LYS A 581 -15.77 19.56 -29.68
N PHE A 582 -15.86 19.58 -28.35
CA PHE A 582 -16.60 18.61 -27.56
C PHE A 582 -18.05 19.07 -27.29
N THR A 583 -18.99 18.14 -27.40
CA THR A 583 -20.38 18.28 -26.93
C THR A 583 -20.65 17.22 -25.87
N GLY A 584 -21.23 17.64 -24.73
CA GLY A 584 -21.45 16.80 -23.55
C GLY A 584 -20.18 16.61 -22.71
N GLU A 585 -20.31 15.95 -21.56
CA GLU A 585 -19.19 15.76 -20.63
C GLU A 585 -18.29 14.59 -21.04
N TRP A 586 -16.99 14.83 -21.23
CA TRP A 586 -16.02 13.79 -21.56
C TRP A 586 -15.00 13.62 -20.44
N VAL A 587 -14.57 12.38 -20.20
CA VAL A 587 -13.57 12.05 -19.19
C VAL A 587 -12.20 11.99 -19.84
N ARG A 588 -11.29 12.86 -19.40
CA ARG A 588 -9.89 12.88 -19.83
C ARG A 588 -9.13 11.71 -19.19
N SER A 589 -8.31 11.00 -19.96
CA SER A 589 -7.49 9.88 -19.51
C SER A 589 -6.14 9.84 -20.22
N SER A 590 -5.16 9.21 -19.58
CA SER A 590 -3.84 8.92 -20.16
C SER A 590 -3.35 7.52 -19.76
N SER A 591 -4.28 6.65 -19.36
CA SER A 591 -3.98 5.37 -18.69
C SER A 591 -3.55 4.24 -19.62
N LEU A 592 -3.88 4.33 -20.91
CA LEU A 592 -3.54 3.32 -21.93
C LEU A 592 -2.87 3.99 -23.13
N ARG A 593 -1.68 3.51 -23.54
CA ARG A 593 -0.90 4.03 -24.68
C ARG A 593 -0.68 2.94 -25.73
N PRO A 594 -0.30 3.30 -26.97
CA PRO A 594 -0.11 4.68 -27.49
C PRO A 594 -1.42 5.49 -27.57
N PHE A 595 -1.29 6.81 -27.42
CA PHE A 595 -2.26 7.85 -27.78
C PHE A 595 -1.46 9.04 -28.37
N VAL A 596 -2.11 9.94 -29.08
CA VAL A 596 -1.48 11.11 -29.70
C VAL A 596 -1.49 12.29 -28.72
N GLY A 597 -0.43 13.11 -28.72
CA GLY A 597 -0.35 14.27 -27.83
C GLY A 597 -0.21 13.90 -26.35
N ASN A 598 -1.04 14.49 -25.49
CA ASN A 598 -0.88 14.42 -24.03
C ASN A 598 -1.91 13.52 -23.33
N CYS A 599 -3.03 13.20 -23.97
CA CYS A 599 -4.11 12.40 -23.41
C CYS A 599 -5.08 11.92 -24.50
N TYR A 600 -6.09 11.16 -24.08
CA TYR A 600 -7.29 10.87 -24.86
C TYR A 600 -8.53 11.06 -23.98
N TYR A 601 -9.71 11.00 -24.58
CA TYR A 601 -10.99 11.14 -23.90
C TYR A 601 -11.85 9.89 -24.04
N HIS A 602 -12.75 9.68 -23.08
CA HIS A 602 -13.79 8.66 -23.18
C HIS A 602 -15.12 9.13 -22.60
N ASP A 603 -16.20 8.52 -23.05
CA ASP A 603 -17.57 8.90 -22.67
C ASP A 603 -18.02 8.37 -21.29
N GLY A 604 -17.10 7.78 -20.53
CA GLY A 604 -17.40 7.11 -19.25
C GLY A 604 -18.35 5.90 -19.38
N ASN A 605 -18.67 5.45 -20.60
CA ASN A 605 -19.75 4.52 -20.89
C ASN A 605 -21.11 4.90 -20.26
N THR A 606 -21.43 6.20 -20.23
CA THR A 606 -22.71 6.73 -19.76
C THR A 606 -23.37 7.56 -20.87
N GLY A 607 -24.54 8.17 -20.62
CA GLY A 607 -25.08 9.27 -21.45
C GLY A 607 -25.05 9.03 -22.97
N LYS A 608 -25.51 7.86 -23.41
CA LYS A 608 -25.46 7.44 -24.82
C LYS A 608 -26.35 8.35 -25.68
N GLY A 609 -25.82 8.80 -26.82
CA GLY A 609 -26.48 9.75 -27.71
C GLY A 609 -26.40 11.22 -27.26
N MET A 610 -25.80 11.50 -26.11
CA MET A 610 -25.68 12.88 -25.59
C MET A 610 -24.30 13.50 -25.84
N ARG A 611 -23.36 12.75 -26.44
CA ARG A 611 -21.96 13.18 -26.58
C ARG A 611 -21.46 13.03 -28.00
N SER A 612 -20.73 14.04 -28.45
CA SER A 612 -20.01 14.00 -29.71
C SER A 612 -18.74 14.82 -29.64
N VAL A 613 -17.77 14.49 -30.50
CA VAL A 613 -16.53 15.26 -30.67
C VAL A 613 -16.34 15.53 -32.15
N LYS A 614 -16.14 16.79 -32.50
CA LYS A 614 -15.93 17.25 -33.88
C LYS A 614 -14.47 17.68 -34.05
N PHE A 615 -13.79 17.08 -35.01
CA PHE A 615 -12.43 17.42 -35.45
C PHE A 615 -12.49 18.24 -36.74
N PRO A 616 -12.35 19.58 -36.67
CA PRO A 616 -12.31 20.43 -37.87
C PRO A 616 -10.93 20.38 -38.52
N PHE A 617 -10.88 20.40 -39.86
CA PHE A 617 -9.62 20.47 -40.62
C PHE A 617 -9.81 21.15 -41.98
N GLN A 618 -8.70 21.58 -42.57
CA GLN A 618 -8.58 22.07 -43.95
C GLN A 618 -7.43 21.33 -44.63
N VAL A 619 -7.52 21.11 -45.95
CA VAL A 619 -6.42 20.52 -46.73
C VAL A 619 -5.80 21.56 -47.66
N ASP A 620 -4.48 21.52 -47.83
CA ASP A 620 -3.75 22.47 -48.67
C ASP A 620 -3.82 22.12 -50.17
N LYS A 621 -4.20 20.88 -50.49
CA LYS A 621 -4.28 20.38 -51.87
C LYS A 621 -5.63 19.71 -52.10
N LYS A 622 -6.27 20.06 -53.21
CA LYS A 622 -7.43 19.32 -53.72
C LYS A 622 -7.00 17.88 -54.03
N GLY A 623 -7.80 16.90 -53.63
CA GLY A 623 -7.55 15.51 -54.01
C GLY A 623 -8.20 14.48 -53.09
N LEU A 624 -7.88 13.22 -53.37
CA LEU A 624 -8.28 12.10 -52.52
C LEU A 624 -7.33 12.02 -51.32
N HIS A 625 -7.89 11.91 -50.12
CA HIS A 625 -7.14 11.76 -48.88
C HIS A 625 -7.67 10.55 -48.12
N GLU A 626 -6.78 9.80 -47.49
CA GLU A 626 -7.17 8.84 -46.47
C GLU A 626 -7.46 9.57 -45.17
N VAL A 627 -8.59 9.26 -44.56
CA VAL A 627 -8.96 9.76 -43.25
C VAL A 627 -8.79 8.64 -42.23
N ARG A 628 -8.02 8.89 -41.18
CA ARG A 628 -7.84 7.97 -40.05
C ARG A 628 -8.22 8.64 -38.74
N VAL A 629 -8.57 7.83 -37.76
CA VAL A 629 -8.81 8.24 -36.37
C VAL A 629 -7.94 7.40 -35.44
N SER A 630 -7.52 7.96 -34.31
CA SER A 630 -6.74 7.21 -33.32
C SER A 630 -7.60 6.72 -32.15
N PHE A 631 -7.35 5.48 -31.74
CA PHE A 631 -7.77 4.90 -30.47
C PHE A 631 -7.02 3.60 -30.21
N LEU A 632 -6.87 3.23 -28.93
CA LEU A 632 -6.29 1.94 -28.56
C LEU A 632 -7.38 0.86 -28.33
N PRO A 633 -7.35 -0.26 -29.10
CA PRO A 633 -8.33 -1.33 -28.98
C PRO A 633 -8.32 -2.03 -27.64
N HIS A 634 -9.50 -2.40 -27.12
CA HIS A 634 -9.63 -3.25 -25.91
C HIS A 634 -11.06 -3.78 -25.74
N GLY A 635 -11.22 -4.85 -24.96
CA GLY A 635 -12.49 -5.58 -24.83
C GLY A 635 -13.66 -4.83 -24.16
N ASN A 636 -13.43 -3.69 -23.51
CA ASN A 636 -14.49 -2.89 -22.88
C ASN A 636 -14.97 -1.71 -23.76
N ARG A 637 -14.42 -1.55 -24.96
CA ARG A 637 -14.82 -0.50 -25.91
C ARG A 637 -16.09 -0.89 -26.66
N ALA A 638 -16.78 0.12 -27.19
CA ALA A 638 -17.94 -0.09 -28.06
C ALA A 638 -17.53 -0.79 -29.36
N GLY A 639 -18.34 -1.77 -29.76
CA GLY A 639 -18.15 -2.54 -30.97
C GLY A 639 -18.69 -1.87 -32.24
N LYS A 640 -19.49 -0.82 -32.07
CA LYS A 640 -20.07 -0.04 -33.16
C LYS A 640 -20.04 1.43 -32.81
N VAL A 641 -19.00 2.13 -33.26
CA VAL A 641 -18.85 3.58 -33.08
C VAL A 641 -19.00 4.26 -34.43
N ASN A 642 -19.93 5.21 -34.53
CA ASN A 642 -20.21 5.93 -35.77
C ASN A 642 -19.34 7.20 -35.87
N TYR A 643 -18.66 7.32 -37.00
CA TYR A 643 -17.89 8.48 -37.41
C TYR A 643 -18.52 9.09 -38.66
N GLU A 644 -18.88 10.36 -38.56
CA GLU A 644 -19.42 11.15 -39.64
C GLU A 644 -18.30 11.97 -40.29
N VAL A 645 -18.04 11.74 -41.56
CA VAL A 645 -17.05 12.49 -42.34
C VAL A 645 -17.77 13.40 -43.32
N ILE A 646 -17.58 14.72 -43.18
CA ILE A 646 -18.04 15.71 -44.15
C ILE A 646 -16.95 15.88 -45.21
N SER A 647 -17.26 15.57 -46.46
CA SER A 647 -16.34 15.66 -47.60
C SER A 647 -16.92 16.50 -48.74
N ALA A 648 -16.15 16.72 -49.81
CA ALA A 648 -16.63 17.42 -51.01
C ALA A 648 -17.83 16.71 -51.69
N LYS A 649 -17.98 15.40 -51.46
CA LYS A 649 -19.11 14.60 -51.99
C LYS A 649 -20.30 14.54 -51.04
N GLY A 650 -20.24 15.27 -49.93
CA GLY A 650 -21.25 15.27 -48.88
C GLY A 650 -20.85 14.45 -47.65
N LYS A 651 -21.86 14.18 -46.82
CA LYS A 651 -21.74 13.52 -45.52
C LYS A 651 -21.78 12.00 -45.69
N MET A 652 -20.81 11.29 -45.11
CA MET A 652 -20.81 9.83 -45.01
C MET A 652 -20.64 9.40 -43.55
N VAL A 653 -21.23 8.26 -43.20
CA VAL A 653 -21.08 7.65 -41.86
C VAL A 653 -20.33 6.33 -42.02
N VAL A 654 -19.27 6.17 -41.22
CA VAL A 654 -18.44 4.97 -41.16
C VAL A 654 -18.50 4.43 -39.74
N THR A 655 -18.75 3.13 -39.60
CA THR A 655 -18.83 2.46 -38.30
C THR A 655 -17.56 1.66 -38.06
N LEU A 656 -16.85 1.92 -36.95
CA LEU A 656 -15.68 1.12 -36.52
C LEU A 656 -15.98 0.32 -35.25
N ASP A 657 -15.27 -0.79 -35.09
CA ASP A 657 -15.23 -1.59 -33.87
C ASP A 657 -13.99 -1.21 -33.05
N GLN A 658 -14.17 -0.43 -31.98
CA GLN A 658 -13.04 0.03 -31.15
C GLN A 658 -12.43 -1.09 -30.27
N ARG A 659 -12.86 -2.35 -30.45
CA ARG A 659 -12.24 -3.52 -29.81
C ARG A 659 -11.18 -4.17 -30.70
N LYS A 660 -11.14 -3.82 -31.99
CA LYS A 660 -10.28 -4.44 -33.01
C LYS A 660 -9.17 -3.51 -33.48
N LYS A 661 -8.08 -4.12 -33.95
CA LYS A 661 -6.95 -3.45 -34.59
C LYS A 661 -7.22 -3.31 -36.08
N ASP A 662 -6.65 -2.28 -36.71
CA ASP A 662 -6.59 -2.15 -38.17
C ASP A 662 -5.31 -2.86 -38.68
N ASP A 663 -5.21 -3.15 -39.99
CA ASP A 663 -4.16 -3.99 -40.60
C ASP A 663 -2.72 -3.52 -40.24
N GLY A 664 -2.17 -4.11 -39.16
CA GLY A 664 -0.81 -3.86 -38.67
C GLY A 664 -0.61 -2.62 -37.79
N ASP A 665 -1.63 -1.79 -37.55
CA ASP A 665 -1.56 -0.58 -36.72
C ASP A 665 -2.51 -0.68 -35.52
N ASN A 666 -1.97 -0.48 -34.31
CA ASN A 666 -2.75 -0.53 -33.07
C ASN A 666 -3.34 0.83 -32.67
N LEU A 667 -2.90 1.92 -33.30
CA LEU A 667 -3.28 3.29 -32.94
C LEU A 667 -4.16 3.92 -34.01
N TRP A 668 -3.77 3.88 -35.28
CA TRP A 668 -4.48 4.56 -36.36
C TRP A 668 -5.40 3.62 -37.14
N HIS A 669 -6.68 3.99 -37.21
CA HIS A 669 -7.73 3.19 -37.85
C HIS A 669 -8.36 3.98 -39.00
N SER A 670 -8.46 3.36 -40.18
CA SER A 670 -8.96 4.00 -41.39
C SER A 670 -10.47 4.14 -41.38
N LEU A 671 -10.95 5.34 -41.70
CA LEU A 671 -12.34 5.60 -42.09
C LEU A 671 -12.54 5.49 -43.60
N GLY A 672 -11.46 5.24 -44.36
CA GLY A 672 -11.46 5.17 -45.82
C GLY A 672 -10.95 6.44 -46.49
N SER A 673 -11.19 6.54 -47.81
CA SER A 673 -10.68 7.62 -48.65
C SER A 673 -11.80 8.58 -49.08
N PHE A 674 -11.54 9.88 -48.97
CA PHE A 674 -12.49 10.96 -49.20
C PHE A 674 -11.89 12.05 -50.06
N SER A 675 -12.71 12.70 -50.89
CA SER A 675 -12.28 13.83 -51.72
C SER A 675 -12.50 15.15 -51.00
N PHE A 676 -11.51 16.01 -51.02
CA PHE A 676 -11.55 17.34 -50.42
C PHE A 676 -11.06 18.40 -51.42
N GLU A 677 -11.63 19.59 -51.34
CA GLU A 677 -11.14 20.78 -52.05
C GLU A 677 -10.15 21.55 -51.15
N ALA A 678 -9.21 22.27 -51.75
CA ALA A 678 -8.29 23.13 -51.00
C ALA A 678 -9.05 24.28 -50.32
N ASP A 679 -8.55 24.72 -49.17
CA ASP A 679 -9.01 25.92 -48.43
C ASP A 679 -10.50 25.91 -47.98
N GLN A 680 -11.15 24.74 -48.00
CA GLN A 680 -12.48 24.53 -47.42
C GLN A 680 -12.38 23.81 -46.07
N GLU A 681 -13.17 24.25 -45.08
CA GLU A 681 -13.26 23.57 -43.77
C GLU A 681 -14.16 22.33 -43.87
N TYR A 682 -13.60 21.19 -43.48
CA TYR A 682 -14.28 19.91 -43.34
C TYR A 682 -14.21 19.42 -41.89
N SER A 683 -14.89 18.31 -41.59
CA SER A 683 -14.83 17.75 -40.24
C SER A 683 -15.13 16.27 -40.16
N ILE A 684 -14.56 15.63 -39.13
CA ILE A 684 -14.92 14.30 -38.67
C ILE A 684 -15.65 14.44 -37.34
N THR A 685 -16.82 13.83 -37.19
CA THR A 685 -17.57 13.83 -35.93
C THR A 685 -17.78 12.41 -35.43
N VAL A 686 -17.30 12.11 -34.23
CA VAL A 686 -17.59 10.85 -33.52
C VAL A 686 -18.73 11.08 -32.53
N SER A 687 -19.67 10.13 -32.46
CA SER A 687 -20.81 10.18 -31.54
C SER A 687 -20.88 8.90 -30.70
N ASN A 688 -21.34 9.03 -29.46
CA ASN A 688 -21.62 7.88 -28.60
C ASN A 688 -23.06 7.34 -28.73
N GLN A 689 -23.82 7.79 -29.74
CA GLN A 689 -25.17 7.31 -30.01
C GLN A 689 -25.19 5.81 -30.32
N ASP A 690 -26.14 5.10 -29.70
CA ASP A 690 -26.40 3.67 -29.88
C ASP A 690 -25.18 2.74 -29.64
N THR A 691 -24.24 3.18 -28.77
CA THR A 691 -23.04 2.41 -28.41
C THR A 691 -23.22 1.61 -27.11
N GLU A 692 -22.62 0.42 -27.07
CA GLU A 692 -22.78 -0.58 -25.99
C GLU A 692 -21.56 -0.68 -25.03
N GLY A 693 -20.48 0.06 -25.32
CA GLY A 693 -19.26 0.10 -24.51
C GLY A 693 -18.64 1.49 -24.48
N PHE A 694 -17.42 1.61 -23.95
CA PHE A 694 -16.71 2.89 -23.93
C PHE A 694 -16.43 3.38 -25.35
N VAL A 695 -16.72 4.65 -25.63
CA VAL A 695 -16.29 5.33 -26.85
C VAL A 695 -15.05 6.14 -26.52
N ILE A 696 -13.93 5.80 -27.17
CA ILE A 696 -12.65 6.49 -27.04
C ILE A 696 -12.52 7.51 -28.15
N VAL A 697 -11.96 8.67 -27.82
CA VAL A 697 -11.67 9.75 -28.76
C VAL A 697 -10.28 10.29 -28.45
N ASP A 698 -9.42 10.32 -29.45
CA ASP A 698 -8.04 10.81 -29.33
C ASP A 698 -7.80 11.85 -30.43
N SER A 699 -7.38 11.44 -31.63
CA SER A 699 -7.03 12.34 -32.74
C SER A 699 -7.61 11.91 -34.09
N ALA A 700 -7.64 12.84 -35.04
CA ALA A 700 -7.91 12.58 -36.46
C ALA A 700 -6.68 12.89 -37.33
N ARG A 701 -6.46 12.10 -38.39
CA ARG A 701 -5.33 12.25 -39.31
C ARG A 701 -5.80 12.19 -40.77
N ILE A 702 -5.36 13.16 -41.57
CA ILE A 702 -5.72 13.30 -42.97
C ILE A 702 -4.45 13.20 -43.82
N ILE A 703 -4.39 12.17 -44.66
CA ILE A 703 -3.19 11.79 -45.41
C ILE A 703 -3.50 11.95 -46.92
N PRO A 704 -2.76 12.79 -47.66
CA PRO A 704 -2.95 12.88 -49.11
C PRO A 704 -2.58 11.55 -49.78
N LEU A 705 -3.52 10.98 -50.54
CA LEU A 705 -3.29 9.83 -51.39
C LEU A 705 -2.87 10.35 -52.75
N VAL A 706 -1.56 10.39 -53.00
CA VAL A 706 -1.01 10.86 -54.26
C VAL A 706 -1.55 9.98 -55.41
N LEU A 707 -2.35 10.58 -56.29
CA LEU A 707 -2.19 10.34 -57.73
C LEU A 707 -1.55 11.64 -58.22
N GLU A 708 -0.41 11.51 -58.91
CA GLU A 708 0.46 12.62 -59.38
C GLU A 708 -0.26 13.92 -59.74
#